data_AF-E4TFZ7-F1
#
_entry.id   AF-E4TFZ7-F1
#
_cell.length_a   1.000
_cell.length_b   1.000
_cell.length_c   1.000
_cell.angle_alpha   90.00
_cell.angle_beta   90.00
_cell.angle_gamma   90.00
#
_symmetry.space_group_name_H-M   'P 1'
#
loop_
_entity.id
_entity.type
_entity.pdbx_description
1 polymer ?
#
loop_
_entity_poly.entity_id
_entity_poly.type
_entity_poly.pdbx_seq_one_letter_code
_entity_poly.pdbx_strand_id
1 'polypeptide(L)'
;MKKNFLYLLVLIFSFAVDGHSRIKLPEFSFIGKEIGKTTVKPSFVDINIKFKAESSVNIYLEKLKIEHQKIDKNEYSFEEPGFFFGGTVRTALASIFVGNKAYRNYIAKKFFQKEYLYVVDGYEKYSEKLKGGDFETEIKLFYAIALMETSNPNRAVEILEELSFNNDNVSFFAQDKLFEYLNKTDSLEKKIAICGKLSNFTEYSLNSCLDAYYKKDLYDEIIAISDKKSDLIDKNKQLLVYKIAAQYAKGDLNNVAKYDPDTYKDVVAYIADANLEKGELNKAESMINRIEQKEVKDFYQLKLAIIKKDTSFIKSNLNNITTDNNKLFLVLYYISKNFDNLDIELLKNLKFEKPVYYDYINFYIGLYLVKEKEYMEASTYLNKISFYEELIQNSIFYLGVCYYYTDYGLSDIFFNRYLGIGKDPEKLNIARYMIAQFLFVDKKYDDALKSLDKCEMIQCNELKAEIYFNKGDYNKAASVATFVITDRGFLIAASSLFNLKNYEGALQYLNKIQNATRESNFLKMLTYFKLGEIPKGLDIYKKYNYDREFTENAVSYLYLGNYYSEVINILKTKDKITAEQELMLANSYFSIGNHNESVKRYFDLIDKKVYVYESAMAIFSIAQQHKDMKMLGNILSKVSNLKFENKDTLLLSMIRYLFENGDKKIALEQINKFLKSFPTSNYLKDAYILRGYINESLGFLDDCIKDADRVIDYNPKDEEAYYIKAICSKKINKGTSLKIFEDLANKSVRFKEVSLKEIVSLSDDPAQISNYLPQVKSIDILLYYKTLVRMLGLLEVRKDFPEYDKYIDELIASRDESFVPAGYYYKSVLMYTKNDSKTALNYAMRCHYLFPKSPFTYKALQLAMQIYKKNNDQESAKKVEDIIKNYDKGGN
;
A
#
# COMPACT_ATOMS: atom_id res chain seq x y z
N MET A 1 -25.52 -14.58 22.30
CA MET A 1 -24.88 -13.25 22.14
C MET A 1 -23.33 -13.29 22.09
N LYS A 2 -22.70 -14.30 21.46
CA LYS A 2 -21.23 -14.39 21.30
C LYS A 2 -20.72 -14.26 19.85
N LYS A 3 -21.60 -14.07 18.85
CA LYS A 3 -21.22 -14.12 17.43
C LYS A 3 -21.30 -12.81 16.65
N ASN A 4 -21.95 -11.75 17.15
CA ASN A 4 -22.18 -10.54 16.33
C ASN A 4 -21.51 -9.25 16.83
N PHE A 5 -20.85 -9.24 17.98
CA PHE A 5 -20.24 -8.02 18.54
C PHE A 5 -18.72 -7.90 18.31
N LEU A 6 -18.13 -8.84 17.57
CA LEU A 6 -16.71 -8.84 17.27
C LEU A 6 -16.49 -8.87 15.74
N TYR A 7 -17.11 -7.93 15.02
CA TYR A 7 -16.48 -7.50 13.78
C TYR A 7 -15.21 -6.76 14.18
N LEU A 8 -14.09 -7.48 14.14
CA LEU A 8 -12.80 -6.87 13.86
C LEU A 8 -13.01 -6.15 12.53
N LEU A 9 -13.36 -4.86 12.62
CA LEU A 9 -13.64 -4.00 11.48
C LEU A 9 -12.29 -3.80 10.79
N VAL A 10 -11.90 -4.77 9.97
CA VAL A 10 -10.94 -4.57 8.91
C VAL A 10 -11.61 -3.50 8.05
N LEU A 11 -11.14 -2.26 8.17
CA LEU A 11 -11.57 -1.18 7.30
C LEU A 11 -11.05 -1.51 5.92
N ILE A 12 -11.85 -2.26 5.19
CA ILE A 12 -11.71 -2.37 3.74
C ILE A 12 -12.23 -1.04 3.23
N PHE A 13 -11.33 -0.04 3.15
CA PHE A 13 -11.52 1.01 2.16
C PHE A 13 -11.44 0.30 0.81
N SER A 14 -12.57 -0.26 0.37
CA SER A 14 -12.79 -0.47 -1.03
C SER A 14 -12.82 0.93 -1.59
N PHE A 15 -11.69 1.37 -2.14
CA PHE A 15 -11.65 2.54 -3.00
C PHE A 15 -12.40 2.26 -4.33
N ALA A 16 -13.54 1.56 -4.23
CA ALA A 16 -14.37 1.07 -5.29
C ALA A 16 -15.29 2.20 -5.74
N VAL A 17 -14.72 3.09 -6.55
CA VAL A 17 -15.46 3.63 -7.68
C VAL A 17 -15.26 2.62 -8.81
N ASP A 18 -16.31 2.33 -9.60
CA ASP A 18 -16.30 1.38 -10.70
C ASP A 18 -14.93 1.32 -11.41
N GLY A 19 -14.34 0.12 -11.50
CA GLY A 19 -12.94 -0.08 -11.85
C GLY A 19 -12.48 0.62 -13.14
N HIS A 20 -13.42 0.94 -14.04
CA HIS A 20 -13.18 1.64 -15.30
C HIS A 20 -12.99 3.16 -15.16
N SER A 21 -13.61 3.80 -14.15
CA SER A 21 -13.42 5.24 -13.86
C SER A 21 -12.08 5.57 -13.19
N ARG A 22 -11.27 4.53 -12.92
CA ARG A 22 -10.12 4.56 -12.02
C ARG A 22 -8.77 4.58 -12.71
N ILE A 23 -8.72 4.05 -13.94
CA ILE A 23 -7.52 4.09 -14.76
C ILE A 23 -7.31 5.56 -15.13
N LYS A 24 -6.10 6.06 -14.91
CA LYS A 24 -5.71 7.42 -15.28
C LYS A 24 -4.47 7.36 -16.13
N LEU A 25 -4.54 7.97 -17.30
CA LEU A 25 -3.34 8.33 -18.04
C LEU A 25 -2.64 9.47 -17.27
N PRO A 26 -1.35 9.33 -16.90
CA PRO A 26 -0.59 10.43 -16.31
C PRO A 26 -0.61 11.66 -17.23
N GLU A 27 -0.41 12.86 -16.69
CA GLU A 27 -0.09 14.02 -17.52
C GLU A 27 1.39 13.96 -17.93
N PHE A 28 1.68 14.26 -19.19
CA PHE A 28 3.02 14.21 -19.76
C PHE A 28 3.10 15.07 -21.02
N SER A 29 4.29 15.62 -21.29
CA SER A 29 4.52 16.54 -22.42
C SER A 29 4.69 15.74 -23.71
N PHE A 30 3.55 15.46 -24.34
CA PHE A 30 3.42 14.40 -25.33
C PHE A 30 4.01 14.68 -26.71
N ILE A 31 4.40 15.93 -26.99
CA ILE A 31 4.51 16.40 -28.38
C ILE A 31 5.73 17.30 -28.66
N GLY A 32 6.27 17.98 -27.66
CA GLY A 32 7.36 18.94 -27.88
C GLY A 32 8.65 18.31 -28.40
N LYS A 33 8.98 17.10 -27.94
CA LYS A 33 10.21 16.39 -28.32
C LYS A 33 10.15 15.85 -29.74
N GLU A 34 8.98 15.36 -30.15
CA GLU A 34 8.69 14.81 -31.48
C GLU A 34 8.58 15.92 -32.53
N ILE A 35 8.05 17.09 -32.16
CA ILE A 35 7.97 18.26 -33.05
C ILE A 35 9.33 18.92 -33.24
N GLY A 36 10.15 18.99 -32.19
CA GLY A 36 11.40 19.76 -32.20
C GLY A 36 12.59 19.08 -32.88
N LYS A 37 12.54 17.77 -33.13
CA LYS A 37 13.65 17.01 -33.74
C LYS A 37 13.32 16.63 -35.18
N THR A 38 14.00 17.26 -36.13
CA THR A 38 13.97 16.83 -37.54
C THR A 38 15.35 16.32 -37.91
N THR A 39 15.44 15.02 -38.24
CA THR A 39 16.69 14.38 -38.66
C THR A 39 16.90 14.46 -40.17
N VAL A 40 15.86 14.86 -40.91
CA VAL A 40 15.90 15.06 -42.35
C VAL A 40 16.70 16.33 -42.63
N LYS A 41 17.71 16.26 -43.48
CA LYS A 41 18.44 17.44 -44.00
C LYS A 41 18.01 17.70 -45.46
N PRO A 42 17.94 18.96 -45.92
CA PRO A 42 17.75 19.25 -47.34
C PRO A 42 18.91 18.69 -48.18
N SER A 43 18.60 18.26 -49.40
CA SER A 43 19.54 17.64 -50.35
C SER A 43 20.61 18.58 -50.91
N PHE A 44 20.37 19.89 -50.87
CA PHE A 44 21.30 20.91 -51.39
C PHE A 44 22.27 21.45 -50.34
N VAL A 45 22.31 20.87 -49.13
CA VAL A 45 23.23 21.28 -48.06
C VAL A 45 24.68 20.90 -48.39
N ASP A 46 24.92 20.05 -49.38
CA ASP A 46 26.26 19.72 -49.82
C ASP A 46 26.96 20.94 -50.45
N ILE A 47 28.11 21.32 -49.88
CA ILE A 47 28.93 22.41 -50.42
C ILE A 47 29.81 21.85 -51.53
N ASN A 48 29.80 22.48 -52.70
CA ASN A 48 30.72 22.17 -53.79
C ASN A 48 31.58 23.39 -54.15
N ILE A 49 32.73 23.50 -53.49
CA ILE A 49 33.66 24.61 -53.72
C ILE A 49 34.53 24.31 -54.94
N LYS A 50 34.45 25.18 -55.96
CA LYS A 50 35.39 25.17 -57.10
C LYS A 50 36.75 25.73 -56.67
N PHE A 51 37.53 24.91 -55.95
CA PHE A 51 38.83 25.30 -55.45
C PHE A 51 39.89 25.34 -56.58
N LYS A 52 40.52 26.51 -56.77
CA LYS A 52 41.59 26.75 -57.76
C LYS A 52 42.82 27.33 -57.07
N ALA A 53 43.52 26.53 -56.27
CA ALA A 53 44.90 26.85 -55.90
C ALA A 53 45.83 25.90 -56.66
N GLU A 54 46.89 26.46 -57.26
CA GLU A 54 47.95 25.65 -57.84
C GLU A 54 48.71 24.94 -56.73
N SER A 55 48.93 23.64 -56.92
CA SER A 55 49.72 22.86 -55.98
C SER A 55 51.14 23.41 -55.90
N SER A 56 51.60 23.68 -54.68
CA SER A 56 52.95 24.17 -54.39
C SER A 56 54.03 23.23 -54.92
N VAL A 57 53.78 21.91 -54.98
CA VAL A 57 54.71 20.95 -55.60
C VAL A 57 54.84 21.17 -57.11
N ASN A 58 53.75 21.53 -57.79
CA ASN A 58 53.80 21.77 -59.23
C ASN A 58 54.61 23.03 -59.54
N ILE A 59 54.37 24.12 -58.79
CA ILE A 59 55.14 25.37 -58.92
C ILE A 59 56.63 25.11 -58.63
N TYR A 60 56.92 24.33 -57.60
CA TYR A 60 58.28 23.96 -57.24
C TYR A 60 58.99 23.17 -58.34
N LEU A 61 58.33 22.13 -58.86
CA LEU A 61 58.84 21.29 -59.94
C LEU A 61 59.06 22.09 -61.22
N GLU A 62 58.19 23.05 -61.55
CA GLU A 62 58.41 23.95 -62.69
C GLU A 62 59.62 24.85 -62.50
N LYS A 63 59.77 25.48 -61.33
CA LYS A 63 60.93 26.31 -61.01
C LYS A 63 62.22 25.51 -61.14
N LEU A 64 62.26 24.31 -60.57
CA LEU A 64 63.42 23.43 -60.66
C LEU A 64 63.73 22.97 -62.08
N LYS A 65 62.71 22.69 -62.89
CA LYS A 65 62.88 22.37 -64.31
C LYS A 65 63.53 23.53 -65.07
N ILE A 66 63.15 24.77 -64.78
CA ILE A 66 63.74 25.98 -65.37
C ILE A 66 65.19 26.18 -64.90
N GLU A 67 65.45 25.98 -63.61
CA GLU A 67 66.83 26.01 -63.07
C GLU A 67 67.72 24.99 -63.77
N HIS A 68 67.21 23.76 -63.99
CA HIS A 68 67.96 22.70 -64.66
C HIS A 68 68.26 23.00 -66.14
N GLN A 69 67.43 23.80 -66.81
CA GLN A 69 67.66 24.24 -68.20
C GLN A 69 68.74 25.33 -68.33
N LYS A 70 69.10 26.03 -67.24
CA LYS A 70 70.04 27.17 -67.25
C LYS A 70 71.47 26.84 -66.80
N ILE A 71 71.74 25.62 -66.32
CA ILE A 71 73.07 25.27 -65.78
C ILE A 71 74.06 24.90 -66.89
N ASP A 72 75.30 25.41 -66.76
CA ASP A 72 76.40 25.26 -67.72
C ASP A 72 76.80 23.77 -67.94
N LYS A 73 77.11 23.40 -69.18
CA LYS A 73 77.34 22.00 -69.62
C LYS A 73 78.47 21.29 -68.86
N ASN A 74 79.35 22.04 -68.18
CA ASN A 74 80.52 21.52 -67.50
C ASN A 74 80.27 21.01 -66.07
N GLU A 75 79.12 21.29 -65.44
CA GLU A 75 78.77 20.71 -64.13
C GLU A 75 78.09 19.32 -64.24
N TYR A 76 77.83 18.82 -65.45
CA TYR A 76 76.96 17.66 -65.70
C TYR A 76 77.47 16.70 -66.79
N SER A 77 78.78 16.53 -66.95
CA SER A 77 79.36 15.70 -68.02
C SER A 77 79.34 14.18 -67.78
N PHE A 78 78.82 13.69 -66.64
CA PHE A 78 78.85 12.26 -66.29
C PHE A 78 77.45 11.63 -66.12
N GLU A 79 77.31 10.38 -66.56
CA GLU A 79 76.07 9.60 -66.48
C GLU A 79 75.75 9.10 -65.06
N GLU A 80 76.73 8.96 -64.16
CA GLU A 80 76.52 8.65 -62.74
C GLU A 80 77.45 9.47 -61.82
N PRO A 81 76.98 9.90 -60.63
CA PRO A 81 77.82 10.57 -59.63
C PRO A 81 78.73 9.56 -58.90
N GLY A 82 80.06 9.75 -58.96
CA GLY A 82 81.04 9.02 -58.12
C GLY A 82 82.07 8.13 -58.84
N PHE A 83 82.28 8.26 -60.15
CA PHE A 83 83.37 7.54 -60.82
C PHE A 83 84.75 8.22 -60.60
N PHE A 84 85.69 7.47 -60.01
CA PHE A 84 87.12 7.79 -60.00
C PHE A 84 87.80 7.26 -61.27
N PHE A 85 88.62 8.09 -61.93
CA PHE A 85 89.53 7.64 -62.99
C PHE A 85 90.74 6.89 -62.42
N GLY A 86 91.09 5.76 -63.02
CA GLY A 86 92.43 5.19 -62.94
C GLY A 86 93.30 5.72 -64.08
N GLY A 87 94.38 6.44 -63.75
CA GLY A 87 95.38 6.93 -64.71
C GLY A 87 96.47 7.79 -64.07
N THR A 88 97.67 7.23 -64.03
CA THR A 88 98.99 7.69 -63.51
C THR A 88 99.30 9.18 -63.27
N VAL A 89 99.60 9.47 -61.98
CA VAL A 89 100.73 10.24 -61.40
C VAL A 89 100.83 11.77 -61.57
N ARG A 90 100.89 12.45 -60.39
CA ARG A 90 101.35 13.83 -60.06
C ARG A 90 100.34 14.99 -60.12
N THR A 91 99.40 15.01 -59.17
CA THR A 91 99.32 16.01 -58.07
C THR A 91 98.22 15.58 -57.10
N ALA A 92 98.60 15.33 -55.86
CA ALA A 92 97.66 15.18 -54.76
C ALA A 92 97.01 16.54 -54.47
N LEU A 93 95.67 16.55 -54.37
CA LEU A 93 94.74 17.61 -53.89
C LEU A 93 93.70 18.07 -54.93
N ALA A 94 92.81 17.15 -55.31
CA ALA A 94 91.41 17.46 -55.57
C ALA A 94 90.61 16.16 -55.45
N SER A 95 90.46 15.65 -54.23
CA SER A 95 89.23 14.92 -53.91
C SER A 95 88.10 15.94 -54.07
N ILE A 96 87.53 16.04 -55.28
CA ILE A 96 86.27 16.76 -55.45
C ILE A 96 85.28 15.93 -54.64
N PHE A 97 85.00 16.40 -53.43
CA PHE A 97 83.84 15.99 -52.66
C PHE A 97 82.67 16.12 -53.62
N VAL A 98 82.15 14.99 -54.09
CA VAL A 98 80.87 14.94 -54.77
C VAL A 98 79.86 15.23 -53.66
N GLY A 99 79.67 16.51 -53.35
CA GLY A 99 78.80 16.95 -52.27
C GLY A 99 77.36 16.55 -52.56
N ASN A 100 76.49 16.62 -51.54
CA ASN A 100 75.07 16.27 -51.63
C ASN A 100 74.37 16.87 -52.86
N LYS A 101 74.81 18.05 -53.31
CA LYS A 101 74.33 18.74 -54.51
C LYS A 101 74.46 17.92 -55.81
N ALA A 102 75.55 17.19 -56.01
CA ALA A 102 75.79 16.43 -57.23
C ALA A 102 74.91 15.16 -57.33
N TYR A 103 74.76 14.43 -56.22
CA TYR A 103 73.80 13.31 -56.13
C TYR A 103 72.36 13.78 -56.30
N ARG A 104 72.00 14.91 -55.67
CA ARG A 104 70.70 15.56 -55.83
C ARG A 104 70.43 15.88 -57.30
N ASN A 105 71.39 16.52 -57.95
CA ASN A 105 71.28 16.96 -59.33
C ASN A 105 71.13 15.80 -60.33
N TYR A 106 71.79 14.67 -60.11
CA TYR A 106 71.61 13.45 -60.91
C TYR A 106 70.18 12.92 -60.83
N ILE A 107 69.66 12.73 -59.61
CA ILE A 107 68.30 12.21 -59.39
C ILE A 107 67.25 13.18 -59.94
N ALA A 108 67.42 14.49 -59.72
CA ALA A 108 66.54 15.53 -60.27
C ALA A 108 66.53 15.51 -61.81
N LYS A 109 67.70 15.34 -62.46
CA LYS A 109 67.81 15.23 -63.92
C LYS A 109 66.98 14.07 -64.45
N LYS A 110 67.16 12.87 -63.87
CA LYS A 110 66.40 11.67 -64.23
C LYS A 110 64.90 11.84 -64.01
N PHE A 111 64.51 12.51 -62.91
CA PHE A 111 63.13 12.84 -62.61
C PHE A 111 62.49 13.72 -63.71
N PHE A 112 63.15 14.81 -64.13
CA PHE A 112 62.61 15.69 -65.17
C PHE A 112 62.66 15.09 -66.58
N GLN A 113 63.54 14.13 -66.83
CA GLN A 113 63.56 13.30 -68.04
C GLN A 113 62.43 12.26 -68.07
N LYS A 114 61.63 12.16 -67.00
CA LYS A 114 60.59 11.12 -66.78
C LYS A 114 61.15 9.70 -66.73
N GLU A 115 62.44 9.56 -66.43
CA GLU A 115 63.14 8.29 -66.26
C GLU A 115 62.95 7.77 -64.82
N TYR A 116 61.70 7.59 -64.41
CA TYR A 116 61.34 7.37 -62.99
C TYR A 116 61.91 6.08 -62.38
N LEU A 117 62.12 5.01 -63.15
CA LEU A 117 62.80 3.80 -62.66
C LEU A 117 64.25 4.10 -62.24
N TYR A 118 64.96 4.95 -63.00
CA TYR A 118 66.32 5.38 -62.65
C TYR A 118 66.34 6.31 -61.43
N VAL A 119 65.25 7.04 -61.16
CA VAL A 119 65.08 7.82 -59.91
C VAL A 119 64.94 6.88 -58.72
N VAL A 120 64.16 5.80 -58.86
CA VAL A 120 63.97 4.76 -57.83
C VAL A 120 65.30 4.06 -57.52
N ASP A 121 65.96 3.49 -58.54
CA ASP A 121 67.25 2.80 -58.39
C ASP A 121 68.34 3.76 -57.86
N GLY A 122 68.35 5.00 -58.36
CA GLY A 122 69.30 6.02 -57.93
C GLY A 122 69.12 6.43 -56.47
N TYR A 123 67.88 6.52 -55.98
CA TYR A 123 67.61 6.80 -54.57
C TYR A 123 68.11 5.66 -53.67
N GLU A 124 67.82 4.40 -54.02
CA GLU A 124 68.28 3.24 -53.23
C GLU A 124 69.82 3.17 -53.18
N LYS A 125 70.49 3.46 -54.30
CA LYS A 125 71.97 3.44 -54.39
C LYS A 125 72.66 4.58 -53.63
N TYR A 126 72.03 5.75 -53.51
CA TYR A 126 72.70 6.97 -53.02
C TYR A 126 72.08 7.63 -51.78
N SER A 127 70.93 7.18 -51.28
CA SER A 127 70.22 7.78 -50.13
C SER A 127 71.07 7.91 -48.87
N GLU A 128 71.84 6.89 -48.48
CA GLU A 128 72.74 6.95 -47.30
C GLU A 128 73.81 8.04 -47.43
N LYS A 129 74.21 8.40 -48.66
CA LYS A 129 75.19 9.49 -48.89
C LYS A 129 74.57 10.88 -48.74
N LEU A 130 73.25 11.00 -48.77
CA LEU A 130 72.50 12.25 -48.65
C LEU A 130 71.98 12.50 -47.23
N LYS A 131 72.11 11.52 -46.33
CA LYS A 131 71.59 11.53 -44.96
C LYS A 131 72.18 12.67 -44.12
N GLY A 132 71.31 13.44 -43.47
CA GLY A 132 71.67 14.63 -42.67
C GLY A 132 72.07 15.85 -43.51
N GLY A 133 71.89 15.80 -44.84
CA GLY A 133 72.27 16.87 -45.76
C GLY A 133 71.10 17.73 -46.24
N ASP A 134 71.41 18.91 -46.78
CA ASP A 134 70.43 19.93 -47.23
C ASP A 134 69.40 19.46 -48.29
N PHE A 135 69.64 18.31 -48.94
CA PHE A 135 68.82 17.79 -50.05
C PHE A 135 68.14 16.45 -49.74
N GLU A 136 68.29 15.91 -48.53
CA GLU A 136 67.78 14.58 -48.16
C GLU A 136 66.27 14.46 -48.39
N THR A 137 65.49 15.41 -47.86
CA THR A 137 64.03 15.38 -47.92
C THR A 137 63.52 15.67 -49.33
N GLU A 138 64.17 16.58 -50.06
CA GLU A 138 63.85 16.87 -51.48
C GLU A 138 64.01 15.62 -52.36
N ILE A 139 65.08 14.87 -52.15
CA ILE A 139 65.37 13.67 -52.94
C ILE A 139 64.44 12.53 -52.55
N LYS A 140 64.09 12.41 -51.27
CA LYS A 140 63.05 11.50 -50.79
C LYS A 140 61.67 11.85 -51.37
N LEU A 141 61.37 13.13 -51.61
CA LEU A 141 60.15 13.57 -52.32
C LEU A 141 60.15 13.11 -53.78
N PHE A 142 61.24 13.31 -54.55
CA PHE A 142 61.31 12.82 -55.93
C PHE A 142 61.20 11.31 -56.03
N TYR A 143 61.82 10.60 -55.08
CA TYR A 143 61.69 9.16 -54.96
C TYR A 143 60.23 8.75 -54.73
N ALA A 144 59.53 9.39 -53.79
CA ALA A 144 58.12 9.09 -53.52
C ALA A 144 57.23 9.37 -54.74
N ILE A 145 57.45 10.49 -55.44
CA ILE A 145 56.70 10.80 -56.67
C ILE A 145 57.01 9.77 -57.77
N ALA A 146 58.27 9.39 -57.97
CA ALA A 146 58.66 8.38 -58.96
C ALA A 146 58.07 6.99 -58.65
N LEU A 147 58.01 6.60 -57.37
CA LEU A 147 57.33 5.37 -56.94
C LEU A 147 55.84 5.38 -57.26
N MET A 148 55.20 6.55 -57.13
CA MET A 148 53.78 6.76 -57.44
C MET A 148 53.51 6.62 -58.96
N GLU A 149 54.47 7.00 -59.81
CA GLU A 149 54.36 6.93 -61.28
C GLU A 149 54.77 5.57 -61.88
N THR A 150 55.46 4.70 -61.14
CA THR A 150 56.10 3.48 -61.71
C THR A 150 55.49 2.16 -61.26
N SER A 151 55.19 1.92 -59.96
CA SER A 151 54.60 0.64 -59.53
C SER A 151 54.17 0.48 -58.06
N ASN A 152 54.45 1.40 -57.12
CA ASN A 152 54.14 1.18 -55.68
C ASN A 152 53.53 2.41 -54.99
N PRO A 153 52.24 2.71 -55.26
CA PRO A 153 51.58 3.89 -54.72
C PRO A 153 51.40 3.82 -53.19
N ASN A 154 51.26 2.64 -52.61
CA ASN A 154 51.14 2.49 -51.15
C ASN A 154 52.41 2.94 -50.43
N ARG A 155 53.57 2.47 -50.90
CA ARG A 155 54.87 2.89 -50.35
C ARG A 155 55.14 4.38 -50.59
N ALA A 156 54.74 4.90 -51.76
CA ALA A 156 54.81 6.33 -52.03
C ALA A 156 53.98 7.15 -51.04
N VAL A 157 52.74 6.72 -50.74
CA VAL A 157 51.86 7.38 -49.76
C VAL A 157 52.45 7.36 -48.35
N GLU A 158 53.04 6.24 -47.90
CA GLU A 158 53.71 6.17 -46.60
C GLU A 158 54.85 7.20 -46.50
N ILE A 159 55.67 7.30 -47.54
CA ILE A 159 56.81 8.23 -47.58
C ILE A 159 56.33 9.68 -47.64
N LEU A 160 55.30 9.98 -48.45
CA LEU A 160 54.72 11.32 -48.53
C LEU A 160 54.06 11.73 -47.20
N GLU A 161 53.39 10.80 -46.52
CA GLU A 161 52.82 11.03 -45.18
C GLU A 161 53.93 11.35 -44.16
N GLU A 162 55.01 10.57 -44.15
CA GLU A 162 56.18 10.83 -43.30
C GLU A 162 56.76 12.24 -43.55
N LEU A 163 57.02 12.59 -44.82
CA LEU A 163 57.56 13.90 -45.20
C LEU A 163 56.61 15.06 -44.86
N SER A 164 55.29 14.83 -44.91
CA SER A 164 54.27 15.85 -44.65
C SER A 164 54.29 16.40 -43.22
N PHE A 165 54.86 15.65 -42.28
CA PHE A 165 54.98 16.04 -40.86
C PHE A 165 56.30 16.75 -40.53
N ASN A 166 57.22 16.88 -41.48
CA ASN A 166 58.49 17.59 -41.28
C ASN A 166 58.30 19.11 -41.21
N ASN A 167 59.24 19.79 -40.56
CA ASN A 167 59.28 21.26 -40.45
C ASN A 167 60.23 21.89 -41.48
N ASP A 168 60.18 21.44 -42.74
CA ASP A 168 60.94 22.01 -43.85
C ASP A 168 60.02 22.45 -45.00
N ASN A 169 60.58 23.08 -46.04
CA ASN A 169 59.78 23.51 -47.19
C ASN A 169 59.26 22.33 -48.02
N VAL A 170 59.89 21.16 -47.91
CA VAL A 170 59.53 19.95 -48.66
C VAL A 170 58.24 19.34 -48.13
N SER A 171 57.94 19.52 -46.83
CA SER A 171 56.70 19.02 -46.23
C SER A 171 55.45 19.57 -46.92
N PHE A 172 55.43 20.85 -47.31
CA PHE A 172 54.32 21.45 -48.07
C PHE A 172 54.11 20.79 -49.44
N PHE A 173 55.21 20.47 -50.13
CA PHE A 173 55.17 19.78 -51.42
C PHE A 173 54.70 18.33 -51.29
N ALA A 174 55.17 17.64 -50.25
CA ALA A 174 54.75 16.28 -49.93
C ALA A 174 53.25 16.22 -49.56
N GLN A 175 52.77 17.18 -48.76
CA GLN A 175 51.36 17.33 -48.42
C GLN A 175 50.50 17.46 -49.68
N ASP A 176 50.81 18.42 -50.57
CA ASP A 176 49.98 18.64 -51.74
C ASP A 176 49.91 17.41 -52.64
N LYS A 177 51.05 16.73 -52.85
CA LYS A 177 51.07 15.51 -53.67
C LYS A 177 50.28 14.38 -53.03
N LEU A 178 50.39 14.23 -51.70
CA LEU A 178 49.62 13.26 -50.93
C LEU A 178 48.13 13.51 -51.05
N PHE A 179 47.67 14.74 -50.84
CA PHE A 179 46.25 15.08 -50.96
C PHE A 179 45.75 15.02 -52.40
N GLU A 180 46.58 15.32 -53.40
CA GLU A 180 46.23 15.12 -54.82
C GLU A 180 45.89 13.65 -55.10
N TYR A 181 46.71 12.73 -54.58
CA TYR A 181 46.46 11.30 -54.68
C TYR A 181 45.21 10.87 -53.89
N LEU A 182 45.09 11.25 -52.62
CA LEU A 182 43.95 10.87 -51.77
C LEU A 182 42.62 11.42 -52.29
N ASN A 183 42.62 12.57 -52.97
CA ASN A 183 41.45 13.12 -53.65
C ASN A 183 41.04 12.29 -54.86
N LYS A 184 41.99 11.77 -55.64
CA LYS A 184 41.72 10.87 -56.77
C LYS A 184 41.20 9.50 -56.33
N THR A 185 41.61 9.01 -55.15
CA THR A 185 41.23 7.67 -54.63
C THR A 185 40.06 7.69 -53.63
N ASP A 186 39.41 8.84 -53.43
CA ASP A 186 38.28 9.07 -52.52
C ASP A 186 38.41 8.47 -51.10
N SER A 187 39.63 8.48 -50.54
CA SER A 187 39.95 7.78 -49.29
C SER A 187 39.67 8.63 -48.04
N LEU A 188 38.38 8.82 -47.71
CA LEU A 188 37.90 9.79 -46.71
C LEU A 188 38.45 9.58 -45.28
N GLU A 189 38.48 8.35 -44.78
CA GLU A 189 38.96 8.06 -43.41
C GLU A 189 40.46 8.30 -43.26
N LYS A 190 41.25 7.94 -44.29
CA LYS A 190 42.69 8.16 -44.31
C LYS A 190 43.02 9.65 -44.34
N LYS A 191 42.27 10.45 -45.12
CA LYS A 191 42.40 11.91 -45.12
C LYS A 191 42.21 12.49 -43.72
N ILE A 192 41.11 12.13 -43.04
CA ILE A 192 40.79 12.63 -41.70
C ILE A 192 41.88 12.29 -40.69
N ALA A 193 42.38 11.06 -40.72
CA ALA A 193 43.47 10.62 -39.84
C ALA A 193 44.76 11.42 -40.04
N ILE A 194 45.11 11.76 -41.29
CA ILE A 194 46.28 12.58 -41.62
C ILE A 194 46.03 14.03 -41.20
N CYS A 195 44.86 14.60 -41.53
CA CYS A 195 44.49 15.97 -41.19
C CYS A 195 44.60 16.28 -39.69
N GLY A 196 44.21 15.32 -38.83
CA GLY A 196 44.30 15.48 -37.38
C GLY A 196 45.74 15.51 -36.83
N LYS A 197 46.72 15.04 -37.59
CA LYS A 197 48.15 14.99 -37.20
C LYS A 197 48.97 16.14 -37.77
N LEU A 198 48.49 16.83 -38.82
CA LEU A 198 49.24 17.89 -39.48
C LEU A 198 49.33 19.15 -38.59
N SER A 199 50.55 19.69 -38.45
CA SER A 199 50.83 20.92 -37.71
C SER A 199 50.67 22.18 -38.59
N ASN A 200 50.99 22.06 -39.88
CA ASN A 200 50.96 23.10 -40.90
C ASN A 200 50.23 22.61 -42.16
N PHE A 201 49.65 23.54 -42.91
CA PHE A 201 48.85 23.26 -44.10
C PHE A 201 49.26 24.19 -45.24
N THR A 202 49.13 23.69 -46.47
CA THR A 202 49.01 24.52 -47.67
C THR A 202 47.53 24.88 -47.88
N GLU A 203 47.23 25.78 -48.82
CA GLU A 203 45.83 26.03 -49.19
C GLU A 203 45.15 24.76 -49.74
N TYR A 204 45.89 23.92 -50.46
CA TYR A 204 45.38 22.70 -51.09
C TYR A 204 45.12 21.58 -50.06
N SER A 205 46.04 21.36 -49.12
CA SER A 205 45.85 20.37 -48.05
C SER A 205 44.77 20.82 -47.07
N LEU A 206 44.71 22.11 -46.73
CA LEU A 206 43.65 22.67 -45.89
C LEU A 206 42.27 22.48 -46.52
N ASN A 207 42.10 22.83 -47.81
CA ASN A 207 40.84 22.60 -48.53
C ASN A 207 40.40 21.13 -48.48
N SER A 208 41.34 20.21 -48.74
CA SER A 208 41.07 18.77 -48.75
C SER A 208 40.66 18.25 -47.37
N CYS A 209 41.26 18.78 -46.31
CA CYS A 209 40.89 18.45 -44.93
C CYS A 209 39.52 18.99 -44.54
N LEU A 210 39.22 20.25 -44.87
CA LEU A 210 37.92 20.86 -44.58
C LEU A 210 36.78 20.14 -45.31
N ASP A 211 36.97 19.78 -46.60
CA ASP A 211 36.04 18.95 -47.37
C ASP A 211 35.81 17.58 -46.71
N ALA A 212 36.90 16.92 -46.27
CA ALA A 212 36.83 15.61 -45.64
C ALA A 212 36.09 15.66 -44.29
N TYR A 213 36.39 16.65 -43.44
CA TYR A 213 35.67 16.85 -42.19
C TYR A 213 34.19 17.17 -42.42
N TYR A 214 33.88 17.98 -43.43
CA TYR A 214 32.51 18.34 -43.76
C TYR A 214 31.69 17.12 -44.18
N LYS A 215 32.22 16.26 -45.04
CA LYS A 215 31.59 15.00 -45.47
C LYS A 215 31.38 13.98 -44.35
N LYS A 216 32.04 14.12 -43.20
CA LYS A 216 31.84 13.28 -42.01
C LYS A 216 31.10 14.00 -40.88
N ASP A 217 30.49 15.16 -41.15
CA ASP A 217 29.80 15.99 -40.15
C ASP A 217 30.67 16.37 -38.94
N LEU A 218 32.01 16.45 -39.12
CA LEU A 218 33.00 16.82 -38.10
C LEU A 218 33.12 18.35 -38.00
N TYR A 219 32.02 19.00 -37.59
CA TYR A 219 31.89 20.46 -37.63
C TYR A 219 32.77 21.19 -36.62
N ASP A 220 33.08 20.57 -35.48
CA ASP A 220 33.94 21.15 -34.44
C ASP A 220 35.39 21.28 -34.95
N GLU A 221 35.87 20.25 -35.63
CA GLU A 221 37.19 20.18 -36.23
C GLU A 221 37.36 21.24 -37.32
N ILE A 222 36.34 21.45 -38.15
CA ILE A 222 36.31 22.50 -39.19
C ILE A 222 36.48 23.88 -38.56
N ILE A 223 35.69 24.18 -37.54
CA ILE A 223 35.72 25.49 -36.85
C ILE A 223 37.08 25.71 -36.20
N ALA A 224 37.57 24.73 -35.44
CA ALA A 224 38.84 24.81 -34.73
C ALA A 224 40.04 25.02 -35.66
N ILE A 225 40.11 24.26 -36.77
CA ILE A 225 41.20 24.39 -37.75
C ILE A 225 41.10 25.73 -38.49
N SER A 226 39.89 26.16 -38.83
CA SER A 226 39.68 27.45 -39.49
C SER A 226 40.08 28.63 -38.61
N ASP A 227 39.80 28.58 -37.31
CA ASP A 227 40.22 29.62 -36.37
C ASP A 227 41.74 29.64 -36.16
N LYS A 228 42.36 28.46 -36.05
CA LYS A 228 43.82 28.32 -35.84
C LYS A 228 44.64 28.75 -37.07
N LYS A 229 44.05 28.68 -38.27
CA LYS A 229 44.74 28.95 -39.55
C LYS A 229 44.09 30.12 -40.31
N SER A 230 43.70 31.17 -39.58
CA SER A 230 43.12 32.40 -40.14
C SER A 230 43.96 33.00 -41.28
N ASP A 231 45.29 32.98 -41.16
CA ASP A 231 46.20 33.53 -42.17
C ASP A 231 46.06 32.87 -43.55
N LEU A 232 45.75 31.57 -43.59
CA LEU A 232 45.52 30.83 -44.84
C LEU A 232 44.12 31.08 -45.38
N ILE A 233 43.14 31.25 -44.50
CA ILE A 233 41.76 31.60 -44.89
C ILE A 233 41.68 33.02 -45.43
N ASP A 234 42.44 33.97 -44.88
CA ASP A 234 42.49 35.35 -45.38
C ASP A 234 43.09 35.42 -46.79
N LYS A 235 44.07 34.56 -47.09
CA LYS A 235 44.62 34.39 -48.44
C LYS A 235 43.60 33.81 -49.41
N ASN A 236 42.78 32.86 -48.95
CA ASN A 236 41.77 32.21 -49.77
C ASN A 236 40.41 32.17 -49.07
N LYS A 237 39.69 33.29 -49.18
CA LYS A 237 38.42 33.51 -48.49
C LYS A 237 37.36 32.44 -48.81
N GLN A 238 37.45 31.76 -49.94
CA GLN A 238 36.53 30.66 -50.29
C GLN A 238 36.58 29.50 -49.30
N LEU A 239 37.69 29.28 -48.58
CA LEU A 239 37.79 28.24 -47.55
C LEU A 239 36.89 28.52 -46.34
N LEU A 240 36.54 29.79 -46.09
CA LEU A 240 35.66 30.17 -44.98
C LEU A 240 34.25 29.59 -45.13
N VAL A 241 33.84 29.23 -46.34
CA VAL A 241 32.55 28.61 -46.66
C VAL A 241 32.31 27.35 -45.81
N TYR A 242 33.32 26.50 -45.60
CA TYR A 242 33.20 25.32 -44.73
C TYR A 242 32.91 25.70 -43.28
N LYS A 243 33.57 26.73 -42.76
CA LYS A 243 33.33 27.24 -41.40
C LYS A 243 31.92 27.80 -41.26
N ILE A 244 31.46 28.58 -42.25
CA ILE A 244 30.09 29.15 -42.25
C ILE A 244 29.06 28.01 -42.21
N ALA A 245 29.24 26.98 -43.03
CA ALA A 245 28.33 25.84 -43.07
C ALA A 245 28.38 24.98 -41.80
N ALA A 246 29.58 24.77 -41.23
CA ALA A 246 29.74 24.08 -39.94
C ALA A 246 29.06 24.85 -38.80
N GLN A 247 29.22 26.18 -38.74
CA GLN A 247 28.53 27.04 -37.79
C GLN A 247 27.01 26.96 -37.97
N TYR A 248 26.52 26.98 -39.21
CA TYR A 248 25.10 26.82 -39.51
C TYR A 248 24.56 25.46 -39.07
N ALA A 249 25.25 24.36 -39.38
CA ALA A 249 24.85 23.01 -39.00
C ALA A 249 24.84 22.80 -37.48
N LYS A 250 25.71 23.50 -36.75
CA LYS A 250 25.71 23.54 -35.28
C LYS A 250 24.66 24.47 -34.66
N GLY A 251 23.91 25.22 -35.47
CA GLY A 251 22.91 26.17 -35.01
C GLY A 251 23.49 27.50 -34.49
N ASP A 252 24.75 27.83 -34.81
CA ASP A 252 25.35 29.14 -34.48
C ASP A 252 24.91 30.22 -35.47
N LEU A 253 23.60 30.46 -35.52
CA LEU A 253 22.95 31.35 -36.48
C LEU A 253 23.40 32.82 -36.29
N ASN A 254 23.81 33.19 -35.08
CA ASN A 254 24.28 34.53 -34.78
C ASN A 254 25.58 34.89 -35.51
N ASN A 255 26.52 33.95 -35.58
CA ASN A 255 27.76 34.19 -36.32
C ASN A 255 27.54 34.01 -37.82
N VAL A 256 26.73 33.05 -38.25
CA VAL A 256 26.38 32.85 -39.66
C VAL A 256 25.74 34.11 -40.27
N ALA A 257 24.83 34.76 -39.55
CA ALA A 257 24.14 35.96 -40.03
C ALA A 257 25.05 37.20 -40.23
N LYS A 258 26.29 37.19 -39.70
CA LYS A 258 27.24 38.32 -39.80
C LYS A 258 28.04 38.33 -41.10
N TYR A 259 28.13 37.19 -41.80
CA TYR A 259 28.94 37.09 -43.01
C TYR A 259 28.30 37.83 -44.18
N ASP A 260 29.13 38.42 -45.03
CA ASP A 260 28.68 39.15 -46.21
C ASP A 260 28.22 38.18 -47.32
N PRO A 261 26.92 38.19 -47.71
CA PRO A 261 26.39 37.31 -48.73
C PRO A 261 26.98 37.55 -50.13
N ASP A 262 27.46 38.76 -50.43
CA ASP A 262 28.02 39.06 -51.76
C ASP A 262 29.43 38.46 -51.93
N THR A 263 30.16 38.32 -50.82
CA THR A 263 31.46 37.65 -50.75
C THR A 263 31.33 36.12 -50.80
N TYR A 264 30.32 35.53 -50.14
CA TYR A 264 30.18 34.07 -49.96
C TYR A 264 28.94 33.49 -50.65
N LYS A 265 28.90 33.61 -51.99
CA LYS A 265 27.74 33.23 -52.81
C LYS A 265 27.25 31.79 -52.62
N ASP A 266 28.17 30.85 -52.42
CA ASP A 266 27.85 29.42 -52.26
C ASP A 266 27.07 29.10 -50.96
N VAL A 267 27.08 30.00 -49.98
CA VAL A 267 26.40 29.82 -48.68
C VAL A 267 25.43 30.95 -48.34
N VAL A 268 25.03 31.75 -49.35
CA VAL A 268 23.98 32.78 -49.21
C VAL A 268 22.70 32.17 -48.63
N ALA A 269 22.38 30.93 -49.00
CA ALA A 269 21.27 30.16 -48.43
C ALA A 269 21.35 30.04 -46.90
N TYR A 270 22.52 29.70 -46.34
CA TYR A 270 22.72 29.55 -44.89
C TYR A 270 22.66 30.89 -44.16
N ILE A 271 23.21 31.94 -44.76
CA ILE A 271 23.17 33.31 -44.22
C ILE A 271 21.73 33.84 -44.23
N ALA A 272 21.01 33.63 -45.34
CA ALA A 272 19.60 33.98 -45.46
C ALA A 272 18.76 33.27 -44.41
N ASP A 273 18.97 31.97 -44.22
CA ASP A 273 18.24 31.17 -43.26
C ASP A 273 18.56 31.53 -41.80
N ALA A 274 19.82 31.86 -41.49
CA ALA A 274 20.20 32.35 -40.18
C ALA A 274 19.50 33.68 -39.86
N ASN A 275 19.41 34.60 -40.82
CA ASN A 275 18.65 35.84 -40.66
C ASN A 275 17.14 35.57 -40.54
N LEU A 276 16.64 34.58 -41.26
CA LEU A 276 15.24 34.14 -41.25
C LEU A 276 14.82 33.62 -39.86
N GLU A 277 15.57 32.68 -39.28
CA GLU A 277 15.31 32.13 -37.93
C GLU A 277 15.51 33.18 -36.83
N LYS A 278 16.36 34.18 -37.03
CA LYS A 278 16.52 35.32 -36.12
C LYS A 278 15.38 36.35 -36.21
N GLY A 279 14.45 36.19 -37.15
CA GLY A 279 13.34 37.11 -37.36
C GLY A 279 13.69 38.37 -38.18
N GLU A 280 14.87 38.43 -38.80
CA GLU A 280 15.28 39.54 -39.67
C GLU A 280 14.69 39.39 -41.09
N LEU A 281 13.36 39.32 -41.18
CA LEU A 281 12.63 38.83 -42.36
C LEU A 281 12.94 39.61 -43.66
N ASN A 282 13.03 40.94 -43.60
CA ASN A 282 13.31 41.76 -44.78
C ASN A 282 14.73 41.53 -45.33
N LYS A 283 15.70 41.31 -44.44
CA LYS A 283 17.08 40.99 -44.85
C LYS A 283 17.16 39.60 -45.44
N ALA A 284 16.51 38.63 -44.79
CA ALA A 284 16.40 37.27 -45.30
C ALA A 284 15.75 37.25 -46.69
N GLU A 285 14.63 37.95 -46.89
CA GLU A 285 13.93 38.03 -48.18
C GLU A 285 14.79 38.62 -49.30
N SER A 286 15.53 39.69 -49.01
CA SER A 286 16.51 40.26 -49.96
C SER A 286 17.62 39.27 -50.32
N MET A 287 18.12 38.49 -49.36
CA MET A 287 19.13 37.43 -49.60
C MET A 287 18.54 36.26 -50.39
N ILE A 288 17.35 35.78 -50.04
CA ILE A 288 16.65 34.68 -50.73
C ILE A 288 16.45 35.03 -52.21
N ASN A 289 16.09 36.27 -52.52
CA ASN A 289 15.88 36.70 -53.90
C ASN A 289 17.14 36.66 -54.76
N ARG A 290 18.33 36.70 -54.14
CA ARG A 290 19.65 36.60 -54.79
C ARG A 290 20.13 35.15 -55.01
N ILE A 291 19.44 34.15 -54.46
CA ILE A 291 19.81 32.73 -54.67
C ILE A 291 19.59 32.38 -56.15
N GLU A 292 20.66 31.94 -56.82
CA GLU A 292 20.64 31.60 -58.25
C GLU A 292 19.92 30.27 -58.55
N GLN A 293 20.09 29.29 -57.66
CA GLN A 293 19.47 27.97 -57.83
C GLN A 293 17.97 28.04 -57.52
N LYS A 294 17.15 27.81 -58.55
CA LYS A 294 15.68 27.96 -58.47
C LYS A 294 15.04 27.13 -57.34
N GLU A 295 15.34 25.84 -57.24
CA GLU A 295 14.73 24.98 -56.20
C GLU A 295 15.13 25.42 -54.78
N VAL A 296 16.39 25.84 -54.58
CA VAL A 296 16.88 26.36 -53.28
C VAL A 296 16.19 27.68 -52.93
N LYS A 297 16.04 28.58 -53.92
CA LYS A 297 15.30 29.83 -53.76
C LYS A 297 13.84 29.58 -53.38
N ASP A 298 13.14 28.73 -54.14
CA ASP A 298 11.75 28.37 -53.90
C ASP A 298 11.58 27.73 -52.50
N PHE A 299 12.54 26.91 -52.07
CA PHE A 299 12.57 26.32 -50.74
C PHE A 299 12.60 27.38 -49.63
N TYR A 300 13.53 28.35 -49.69
CA TYR A 300 13.61 29.38 -48.65
C TYR A 300 12.47 30.41 -48.76
N GLN A 301 11.91 30.65 -49.94
CA GLN A 301 10.69 31.44 -50.10
C GLN A 301 9.50 30.77 -49.41
N LEU A 302 9.35 29.45 -49.53
CA LEU A 302 8.34 28.69 -48.78
C LEU A 302 8.61 28.74 -47.28
N LYS A 303 9.87 28.62 -46.85
CA LYS A 303 10.24 28.75 -45.43
C LYS A 303 9.88 30.14 -44.86
N LEU A 304 10.12 31.21 -45.62
CA LEU A 304 9.69 32.57 -45.29
C LEU A 304 8.17 32.70 -45.23
N ALA A 305 7.45 32.12 -46.19
CA ALA A 305 5.98 32.11 -46.21
C ALA A 305 5.40 31.38 -44.98
N ILE A 306 6.02 30.30 -44.54
CA ILE A 306 5.66 29.57 -43.31
C ILE A 306 5.76 30.49 -42.07
N ILE A 307 6.84 31.25 -41.93
CA ILE A 307 7.00 32.19 -40.82
C ILE A 307 6.02 33.36 -40.92
N LYS A 308 5.83 33.91 -42.13
CA LYS A 308 4.86 34.98 -42.40
C LYS A 308 3.40 34.51 -42.34
N LYS A 309 3.15 33.20 -42.22
CA LYS A 309 1.82 32.56 -42.25
C LYS A 309 1.03 32.84 -43.53
N ASP A 310 1.72 32.96 -44.66
CA ASP A 310 1.09 33.13 -45.98
C ASP A 310 0.59 31.79 -46.54
N THR A 311 -0.58 31.38 -46.07
CA THR A 311 -1.19 30.07 -46.40
C THR A 311 -1.51 29.90 -47.89
N SER A 312 -1.83 30.99 -48.59
CA SER A 312 -2.12 30.96 -50.02
C SER A 312 -0.87 30.62 -50.83
N PHE A 313 0.24 31.29 -50.50
CA PHE A 313 1.53 31.02 -51.13
C PHE A 313 2.02 29.60 -50.84
N ILE A 314 1.90 29.12 -49.60
CA ILE A 314 2.29 27.76 -49.22
C ILE A 314 1.49 26.71 -50.02
N LYS A 315 0.15 26.82 -50.04
CA LYS A 315 -0.73 25.88 -50.77
C LYS A 315 -0.41 25.80 -52.25
N SER A 316 -0.11 26.94 -52.87
CA SER A 316 0.13 27.03 -54.31
C SER A 316 1.52 26.55 -54.72
N ASN A 317 2.52 26.61 -53.82
CA ASN A 317 3.92 26.41 -54.18
C ASN A 317 4.62 25.23 -53.48
N LEU A 318 4.08 24.66 -52.41
CA LEU A 318 4.76 23.58 -51.66
C LEU A 318 5.01 22.32 -52.52
N ASN A 319 4.11 22.02 -53.45
CA ASN A 319 4.27 20.91 -54.40
C ASN A 319 5.27 21.20 -55.54
N ASN A 320 5.76 22.43 -55.69
CA ASN A 320 6.77 22.78 -56.69
C ASN A 320 8.17 22.30 -56.30
N ILE A 321 8.38 21.94 -55.03
CA ILE A 321 9.62 21.33 -54.58
C ILE A 321 9.65 19.87 -55.06
N THR A 322 10.54 19.59 -56.00
CA THR A 322 10.63 18.28 -56.68
C THR A 322 11.30 17.23 -55.80
N THR A 323 12.31 17.62 -55.01
CA THR A 323 13.04 16.66 -54.19
C THR A 323 12.27 16.32 -52.90
N ASP A 324 11.94 15.04 -52.71
CA ASP A 324 11.17 14.59 -51.55
C ASP A 324 11.83 14.96 -50.19
N ASN A 325 13.16 14.88 -50.06
CA ASN A 325 13.86 15.28 -48.82
C ASN A 325 13.67 16.78 -48.52
N ASN A 326 13.75 17.64 -49.54
CA ASN A 326 13.55 19.08 -49.40
C ASN A 326 12.10 19.37 -49.02
N LYS A 327 11.16 18.72 -49.71
CA LYS A 327 9.72 18.83 -49.44
C LYS A 327 9.40 18.39 -48.02
N LEU A 328 9.89 17.22 -47.60
CA LEU A 328 9.66 16.70 -46.25
C LEU A 328 10.25 17.65 -45.20
N PHE A 329 11.46 18.16 -45.40
CA PHE A 329 12.04 19.15 -44.48
C PHE A 329 11.14 20.37 -44.30
N LEU A 330 10.63 20.96 -45.40
CA LEU A 330 9.71 22.09 -45.33
C LEU A 330 8.41 21.75 -44.62
N VAL A 331 7.91 20.53 -44.81
CA VAL A 331 6.70 20.07 -44.13
C VAL A 331 6.93 19.90 -42.63
N LEU A 332 8.04 19.27 -42.23
CA LEU A 332 8.41 19.16 -40.82
C LEU A 332 8.65 20.53 -40.18
N TYR A 333 9.27 21.45 -40.94
CA TYR A 333 9.42 22.84 -40.52
C TYR A 333 8.06 23.53 -40.34
N TYR A 334 7.15 23.40 -41.32
CA TYR A 334 5.79 23.91 -41.24
C TYR A 334 5.06 23.37 -40.00
N ILE A 335 5.11 22.06 -39.77
CA ILE A 335 4.55 21.38 -38.61
C ILE A 335 5.13 21.98 -37.33
N SER A 336 6.45 22.15 -37.23
CA SER A 336 7.08 22.70 -36.03
C SER A 336 6.68 24.13 -35.69
N LYS A 337 6.41 24.97 -36.69
CA LYS A 337 5.99 26.37 -36.48
C LYS A 337 4.47 26.53 -36.33
N ASN A 338 3.67 25.57 -36.81
CA ASN A 338 2.21 25.69 -36.89
C ASN A 338 1.46 24.51 -36.24
N PHE A 339 2.11 23.71 -35.40
CA PHE A 339 1.49 22.50 -34.83
C PHE A 339 0.16 22.78 -34.13
N ASP A 340 0.04 23.92 -33.45
CA ASP A 340 -1.19 24.25 -32.74
C ASP A 340 -2.39 24.53 -33.65
N ASN A 341 -2.14 24.92 -34.90
CA ASN A 341 -3.17 25.24 -35.90
C ASN A 341 -2.79 24.58 -37.23
N LEU A 342 -2.67 23.26 -37.22
CA LEU A 342 -2.17 22.50 -38.35
C LEU A 342 -3.23 22.37 -39.46
N ASP A 343 -2.87 22.76 -40.69
CA ASP A 343 -3.74 22.54 -41.85
C ASP A 343 -3.59 21.09 -42.34
N ILE A 344 -4.45 20.21 -41.83
CA ILE A 344 -4.45 18.78 -42.18
C ILE A 344 -4.71 18.58 -43.68
N GLU A 345 -5.54 19.42 -44.29
CA GLU A 345 -5.91 19.29 -45.71
C GLU A 345 -4.73 19.63 -46.63
N LEU A 346 -3.92 20.63 -46.26
CA LEU A 346 -2.63 20.89 -46.91
C LEU A 346 -1.75 19.63 -46.87
N LEU A 347 -1.60 18.99 -45.70
CA LEU A 347 -0.75 17.82 -45.53
C LEU A 347 -1.25 16.59 -46.30
N LYS A 348 -2.57 16.35 -46.32
CA LYS A 348 -3.20 15.24 -47.07
C LYS A 348 -2.98 15.34 -48.58
N ASN A 349 -2.95 16.56 -49.11
CA ASN A 349 -2.82 16.81 -50.54
C ASN A 349 -1.36 16.80 -51.04
N LEU A 350 -0.39 16.53 -50.17
CA LEU A 350 1.02 16.42 -50.54
C LEU A 350 1.31 15.15 -51.34
N LYS A 351 2.12 15.31 -52.39
CA LYS A 351 2.58 14.22 -53.24
C LYS A 351 4.07 14.00 -53.04
N PHE A 352 4.45 12.83 -52.52
CA PHE A 352 5.82 12.35 -52.48
C PHE A 352 6.02 11.28 -53.55
N GLU A 353 7.19 11.22 -54.14
CA GLU A 353 7.55 10.15 -55.07
C GLU A 353 7.77 8.83 -54.33
N LYS A 354 8.43 8.89 -53.16
CA LYS A 354 8.67 7.72 -52.31
C LYS A 354 7.56 7.57 -51.26
N PRO A 355 6.88 6.40 -51.19
CA PRO A 355 5.84 6.14 -50.19
C PRO A 355 6.29 6.29 -48.73
N VAL A 356 7.59 6.06 -48.47
CA VAL A 356 8.18 6.08 -47.14
C VAL A 356 7.93 7.40 -46.39
N TYR A 357 7.90 8.53 -47.09
CA TYR A 357 7.77 9.85 -46.46
C TYR A 357 6.35 10.14 -45.94
N TYR A 358 5.35 9.39 -46.41
CA TYR A 358 3.98 9.50 -45.87
C TYR A 358 3.88 9.05 -44.42
N ASP A 359 4.82 8.22 -43.92
CA ASP A 359 4.88 7.86 -42.51
C ASP A 359 5.02 9.09 -41.61
N TYR A 360 5.86 10.07 -41.99
CA TYR A 360 6.00 11.32 -41.23
C TYR A 360 4.70 12.11 -41.22
N ILE A 361 4.06 12.26 -42.38
CA ILE A 361 2.78 12.97 -42.51
C ILE A 361 1.72 12.34 -41.63
N ASN A 362 1.53 11.03 -41.76
CA ASN A 362 0.58 10.26 -40.97
C ASN A 362 0.89 10.35 -39.48
N PHE A 363 2.16 10.29 -39.09
CA PHE A 363 2.57 10.41 -37.69
C PHE A 363 2.19 11.77 -37.09
N TYR A 364 2.57 12.88 -37.73
CA TYR A 364 2.29 14.21 -37.17
C TYR A 364 0.81 14.60 -37.24
N ILE A 365 0.06 14.16 -38.27
CA ILE A 365 -1.41 14.28 -38.28
C ILE A 365 -1.99 13.49 -37.10
N GLY A 366 -1.53 12.25 -36.90
CA GLY A 366 -1.92 11.42 -35.76
C GLY A 366 -1.68 12.14 -34.43
N LEU A 367 -0.48 12.68 -34.21
CA LEU A 367 -0.15 13.43 -32.99
C LEU A 367 -1.04 14.66 -32.79
N TYR A 368 -1.30 15.41 -33.85
CA TYR A 368 -2.17 16.59 -33.80
C TYR A 368 -3.60 16.19 -33.39
N LEU A 369 -4.14 15.13 -33.99
CA LEU A 369 -5.47 14.62 -33.63
C LEU A 369 -5.53 14.09 -32.19
N VAL A 370 -4.45 13.48 -31.67
CA VAL A 370 -4.40 13.11 -30.24
C VAL A 370 -4.46 14.35 -29.34
N LYS A 371 -3.77 15.44 -29.71
CA LYS A 371 -3.84 16.71 -28.97
C LYS A 371 -5.27 17.27 -28.95
N GLU A 372 -5.95 17.24 -30.08
CA GLU A 372 -7.35 17.67 -30.22
C GLU A 372 -8.37 16.67 -29.63
N LYS A 373 -7.88 15.56 -29.03
CA LYS A 373 -8.66 14.49 -28.41
C LYS A 373 -9.54 13.69 -29.38
N GLU A 374 -9.19 13.69 -30.67
CA GLU A 374 -9.84 12.93 -31.74
C GLU A 374 -9.18 11.54 -31.90
N TYR A 375 -9.24 10.74 -30.84
CA TYR A 375 -8.44 9.50 -30.72
C TYR A 375 -8.73 8.44 -31.79
N MET A 376 -9.99 8.30 -32.22
CA MET A 376 -10.35 7.33 -33.25
C MET A 376 -9.73 7.69 -34.59
N GLU A 377 -9.85 8.95 -35.02
CA GLU A 377 -9.24 9.40 -36.27
C GLU A 377 -7.71 9.35 -36.17
N ALA A 378 -7.13 9.79 -35.05
CA ALA A 378 -5.69 9.69 -34.79
C ALA A 378 -5.16 8.26 -34.99
N SER A 379 -5.88 7.26 -34.44
CA SER A 379 -5.49 5.85 -34.57
C SER A 379 -5.44 5.37 -36.02
N THR A 380 -6.30 5.90 -36.90
CA THR A 380 -6.29 5.52 -38.32
C THR A 380 -5.04 6.00 -39.04
N TYR A 381 -4.52 7.17 -38.70
CA TYR A 381 -3.26 7.67 -39.28
C TYR A 381 -2.06 6.95 -38.71
N LEU A 382 -2.02 6.76 -37.39
CA LEU A 382 -0.90 6.08 -36.73
C LEU A 382 -0.73 4.63 -37.20
N ASN A 383 -1.82 3.94 -37.53
CA ASN A 383 -1.79 2.58 -38.08
C ASN A 383 -1.28 2.49 -39.53
N LYS A 384 -1.22 3.60 -40.29
CA LYS A 384 -0.69 3.61 -41.67
C LYS A 384 0.85 3.59 -41.72
N ILE A 385 1.51 3.87 -40.61
CA ILE A 385 2.97 3.98 -40.52
C ILE A 385 3.58 2.59 -40.60
N SER A 386 4.50 2.35 -41.55
CA SER A 386 4.97 1.00 -41.85
C SER A 386 6.44 0.85 -42.26
N PHE A 387 7.14 1.95 -42.52
CA PHE A 387 8.51 1.90 -43.04
C PHE A 387 9.56 2.36 -42.03
N TYR A 388 9.35 3.49 -41.33
CA TYR A 388 10.35 4.06 -40.42
C TYR A 388 10.25 3.49 -39.00
N GLU A 389 11.23 2.67 -38.61
CA GLU A 389 11.23 1.95 -37.32
C GLU A 389 10.98 2.87 -36.10
N GLU A 390 11.63 4.04 -36.06
CA GLU A 390 11.43 5.00 -34.96
C GLU A 390 10.00 5.56 -34.89
N LEU A 391 9.39 5.84 -36.05
CA LEU A 391 8.01 6.30 -36.12
C LEU A 391 7.03 5.19 -35.77
N ILE A 392 7.30 3.95 -36.18
CA ILE A 392 6.50 2.77 -35.81
C ILE A 392 6.54 2.54 -34.30
N GLN A 393 7.73 2.60 -33.69
CA GLN A 393 7.88 2.43 -32.24
C GLN A 393 7.09 3.50 -31.50
N ASN A 394 7.22 4.76 -31.90
CA ASN A 394 6.45 5.84 -31.30
C ASN A 394 4.95 5.69 -31.55
N SER A 395 4.52 5.37 -32.78
CA SER A 395 3.09 5.26 -33.12
C SER A 395 2.38 4.20 -32.30
N ILE A 396 3.04 3.07 -31.98
CA ILE A 396 2.51 2.02 -31.11
C ILE A 396 2.18 2.56 -29.72
N PHE A 397 3.02 3.42 -29.15
CA PHE A 397 2.73 4.07 -27.87
C PHE A 397 1.52 5.01 -27.97
N TYR A 398 1.47 5.84 -29.01
CA TYR A 398 0.35 6.77 -29.25
C TYR A 398 -0.96 6.01 -29.53
N LEU A 399 -0.91 4.85 -30.18
CA LEU A 399 -2.05 3.96 -30.35
C LEU A 399 -2.54 3.43 -29.00
N GLY A 400 -1.64 3.04 -28.09
CA GLY A 400 -1.98 2.69 -26.71
C GLY A 400 -2.75 3.81 -26.00
N VAL A 401 -2.32 5.06 -26.18
CA VAL A 401 -3.01 6.25 -25.64
C VAL A 401 -4.36 6.50 -26.31
N CYS A 402 -4.46 6.37 -27.64
CA CYS A 402 -5.73 6.54 -28.34
C CYS A 402 -6.77 5.52 -27.87
N TYR A 403 -6.37 4.25 -27.82
CA TYR A 403 -7.25 3.17 -27.42
C TYR A 403 -7.57 3.20 -25.92
N TYR A 404 -6.75 3.82 -25.07
CA TYR A 404 -7.12 3.99 -23.66
C TYR A 404 -8.49 4.69 -23.50
N TYR A 405 -8.81 5.65 -24.36
CA TYR A 405 -10.08 6.37 -24.32
C TYR A 405 -11.23 5.67 -25.07
N THR A 406 -10.96 4.60 -25.83
CA THR A 406 -11.95 3.99 -26.74
C THR A 406 -12.11 2.47 -26.55
N ASP A 407 -11.02 1.74 -26.33
CA ASP A 407 -10.93 0.29 -26.09
C ASP A 407 -9.69 -0.06 -25.23
N TYR A 408 -9.89 -0.30 -23.94
CA TYR A 408 -8.78 -0.60 -23.03
C TYR A 408 -8.07 -1.93 -23.34
N GLY A 409 -8.74 -2.90 -23.96
CA GLY A 409 -8.12 -4.18 -24.33
C GLY A 409 -7.10 -3.98 -25.44
N LEU A 410 -7.44 -3.18 -26.44
CA LEU A 410 -6.47 -2.74 -27.45
C LEU A 410 -5.37 -1.88 -26.82
N SER A 411 -5.72 -0.98 -25.90
CA SER A 411 -4.74 -0.15 -25.19
C SER A 411 -3.66 -1.00 -24.49
N ASP A 412 -4.07 -2.02 -23.75
CA ASP A 412 -3.16 -2.96 -23.08
C ASP A 412 -2.22 -3.68 -24.07
N ILE A 413 -2.75 -4.13 -25.21
CA ILE A 413 -1.96 -4.77 -26.27
C ILE A 413 -0.88 -3.81 -26.80
N PHE A 414 -1.26 -2.57 -27.12
CA PHE A 414 -0.33 -1.59 -27.69
C PHE A 414 0.73 -1.14 -26.68
N PHE A 415 0.37 -0.94 -25.40
CA PHE A 415 1.36 -0.62 -24.37
C PHE A 415 2.31 -1.80 -24.12
N ASN A 416 1.83 -3.05 -24.08
CA ASN A 416 2.70 -4.22 -23.96
C ASN A 416 3.65 -4.34 -25.15
N ARG A 417 3.15 -4.11 -26.37
CA ARG A 417 3.98 -4.08 -27.57
C ARG A 417 5.05 -2.99 -27.46
N TYR A 418 4.68 -1.81 -26.99
CA TYR A 418 5.64 -0.73 -26.76
C TYR A 418 6.72 -1.10 -25.73
N LEU A 419 6.38 -1.78 -24.63
CA LEU A 419 7.38 -2.23 -23.65
C LEU A 419 8.45 -3.15 -24.25
N GLY A 420 8.12 -3.90 -25.29
CA GLY A 420 9.06 -4.82 -25.96
C GLY A 420 10.03 -4.14 -26.92
N ILE A 421 9.66 -2.98 -27.49
CA ILE A 421 10.42 -2.34 -28.59
C ILE A 421 10.81 -0.88 -28.31
N GLY A 422 10.16 -0.24 -27.35
CA GLY A 422 10.30 1.18 -27.05
C GLY A 422 11.62 1.50 -26.39
N LYS A 423 12.15 2.69 -26.69
CA LYS A 423 13.45 3.16 -26.20
C LYS A 423 13.35 4.42 -25.32
N ASP A 424 12.20 5.09 -25.31
CA ASP A 424 12.02 6.32 -24.53
C ASP A 424 11.69 5.99 -23.06
N PRO A 425 12.55 6.38 -22.10
CA PRO A 425 12.37 6.01 -20.68
C PRO A 425 11.05 6.53 -20.07
N GLU A 426 10.61 7.73 -20.45
CA GLU A 426 9.39 8.34 -19.93
C GLU A 426 8.16 7.56 -20.43
N LYS A 427 8.10 7.30 -21.73
CA LYS A 427 7.02 6.51 -22.35
C LYS A 427 7.00 5.07 -21.83
N LEU A 428 8.17 4.46 -21.58
CA LEU A 428 8.27 3.13 -20.99
C LEU A 428 7.68 3.11 -19.57
N ASN A 429 7.95 4.13 -18.74
CA ASN A 429 7.36 4.25 -17.41
C ASN A 429 5.84 4.40 -17.47
N ILE A 430 5.33 5.23 -18.39
CA ILE A 430 3.89 5.41 -18.60
C ILE A 430 3.24 4.09 -19.05
N ALA A 431 3.84 3.37 -20.00
CA ALA A 431 3.32 2.08 -20.46
C ALA A 431 3.28 1.06 -19.32
N ARG A 432 4.33 0.95 -18.49
CA ARG A 432 4.34 0.10 -17.28
C ARG A 432 3.22 0.45 -16.32
N TYR A 433 3.03 1.75 -16.06
CA TYR A 433 1.99 2.25 -15.18
C TYR A 433 0.59 1.92 -15.71
N MET A 434 0.34 2.11 -17.01
CA MET A 434 -0.95 1.79 -17.65
C MET A 434 -1.25 0.29 -17.58
N ILE A 435 -0.30 -0.56 -17.95
CA ILE A 435 -0.46 -2.03 -17.88
C ILE A 435 -0.74 -2.47 -16.44
N ALA A 436 -0.03 -1.91 -15.46
CA ALA A 436 -0.26 -2.24 -14.06
C ALA A 436 -1.64 -1.80 -13.57
N GLN A 437 -2.18 -0.67 -14.05
CA GLN A 437 -3.56 -0.27 -13.76
C GLN A 437 -4.58 -1.24 -14.34
N PHE A 438 -4.40 -1.70 -15.59
CA PHE A 438 -5.28 -2.72 -16.19
C PHE A 438 -5.27 -4.01 -15.38
N LEU A 439 -4.07 -4.52 -15.05
CA LEU A 439 -3.89 -5.72 -14.23
C LEU A 439 -4.48 -5.56 -12.82
N PHE A 440 -4.39 -4.37 -12.23
CA PHE A 440 -4.98 -4.07 -10.94
C PHE A 440 -6.52 -4.13 -10.96
N VAL A 441 -7.15 -3.59 -12.01
CA VAL A 441 -8.60 -3.68 -12.23
C VAL A 441 -9.04 -5.14 -12.40
N ASP A 442 -8.25 -5.93 -13.13
CA ASP A 442 -8.43 -7.38 -13.30
C ASP A 442 -8.11 -8.20 -12.03
N LYS A 443 -7.72 -7.54 -10.93
CA LYS A 443 -7.28 -8.15 -9.66
C LYS A 443 -6.06 -9.09 -9.80
N LYS A 444 -5.27 -8.94 -10.86
CA LYS A 444 -4.00 -9.65 -11.10
C LYS A 444 -2.84 -8.91 -10.42
N TYR A 445 -2.87 -8.87 -9.09
CA TYR A 445 -1.99 -8.01 -8.30
C TYR A 445 -0.49 -8.33 -8.43
N ASP A 446 -0.12 -9.61 -8.54
CA ASP A 446 1.28 -10.00 -8.65
C ASP A 446 1.89 -9.60 -10.01
N ASP A 447 1.13 -9.76 -11.09
CA ASP A 447 1.54 -9.31 -12.42
C ASP A 447 1.60 -7.77 -12.50
N ALA A 448 0.68 -7.08 -11.83
CA ALA A 448 0.69 -5.63 -11.73
C ALA A 448 1.97 -5.14 -11.02
N LEU A 449 2.34 -5.75 -9.88
CA LEU A 449 3.57 -5.41 -9.16
C LEU A 449 4.82 -5.65 -10.03
N LYS A 450 4.88 -6.79 -10.72
CA LYS A 450 5.99 -7.13 -11.63
C LYS A 450 6.15 -6.11 -12.75
N SER A 451 5.04 -5.62 -13.31
CA SER A 451 5.05 -4.57 -14.33
C SER A 451 5.67 -3.26 -13.81
N LEU A 452 5.49 -2.97 -12.51
CA LEU A 452 5.95 -1.75 -11.85
C LEU A 452 7.38 -1.82 -11.29
N ASP A 453 8.07 -2.96 -11.30
CA ASP A 453 9.41 -3.12 -10.68
C ASP A 453 10.44 -2.10 -11.18
N LYS A 454 10.39 -1.81 -12.50
CA LYS A 454 11.28 -0.85 -13.16
C LYS A 454 10.64 0.52 -13.39
N CYS A 455 9.50 0.80 -12.77
CA CYS A 455 8.84 2.10 -12.92
C CYS A 455 9.29 3.08 -11.83
N GLU A 456 9.82 4.22 -12.25
CA GLU A 456 10.39 5.26 -11.36
C GLU A 456 9.42 6.42 -11.05
N MET A 457 8.21 6.40 -11.63
CA MET A 457 7.21 7.44 -11.40
C MET A 457 6.61 7.38 -9.99
N ILE A 458 6.29 8.55 -9.40
CA ILE A 458 5.62 8.63 -8.09
C ILE A 458 4.28 7.88 -8.12
N GLN A 459 3.52 8.00 -9.21
CA GLN A 459 2.25 7.32 -9.42
C GLN A 459 2.41 5.79 -9.39
N CYS A 460 3.55 5.25 -9.83
CA CYS A 460 3.84 3.82 -9.75
C CYS A 460 4.01 3.35 -8.31
N ASN A 461 4.67 4.14 -7.45
CA ASN A 461 4.80 3.81 -6.03
C ASN A 461 3.46 3.95 -5.29
N GLU A 462 2.64 4.94 -5.64
CA GLU A 462 1.26 5.06 -5.14
C GLU A 462 0.44 3.79 -5.47
N LEU A 463 0.48 3.34 -6.74
CA LEU A 463 -0.21 2.13 -7.18
C LEU A 463 0.35 0.86 -6.52
N LYS A 464 1.67 0.73 -6.35
CA LYS A 464 2.28 -0.38 -5.61
C LYS A 464 1.74 -0.45 -4.17
N ALA A 465 1.72 0.68 -3.47
CA ALA A 465 1.20 0.74 -2.11
C ALA A 465 -0.27 0.34 -2.05
N GLU A 466 -1.06 0.81 -3.01
CA GLU A 466 -2.47 0.43 -3.11
C GLU A 466 -2.66 -1.06 -3.41
N ILE A 467 -1.87 -1.65 -4.29
CA ILE A 467 -1.90 -3.09 -4.57
C ILE A 467 -1.63 -3.87 -3.29
N TYR A 468 -0.56 -3.53 -2.55
CA TYR A 468 -0.25 -4.21 -1.29
C TYR A 468 -1.38 -4.06 -0.26
N PHE A 469 -2.01 -2.88 -0.18
CA PHE A 469 -3.14 -2.64 0.71
C PHE A 469 -4.32 -3.56 0.38
N ASN A 470 -4.68 -3.69 -0.91
CA ASN A 470 -5.78 -4.55 -1.36
C ASN A 470 -5.46 -6.05 -1.19
N LYS A 471 -4.19 -6.44 -1.23
CA LYS A 471 -3.74 -7.80 -0.87
C LYS A 471 -3.79 -8.08 0.63
N GLY A 472 -4.00 -7.07 1.48
CA GLY A 472 -3.93 -7.19 2.94
C GLY A 472 -2.50 -7.18 3.51
N ASP A 473 -1.47 -6.90 2.70
CA ASP A 473 -0.08 -6.77 3.16
C ASP A 473 0.18 -5.33 3.62
N TYR A 474 -0.41 -4.97 4.77
CA TYR A 474 -0.38 -3.60 5.30
C TYR A 474 1.02 -3.12 5.66
N ASN A 475 1.95 -4.02 5.99
CA ASN A 475 3.35 -3.65 6.26
C ASN A 475 4.03 -3.12 5.01
N LYS A 476 3.92 -3.84 3.88
CA LYS A 476 4.48 -3.38 2.61
C LYS A 476 3.73 -2.17 2.06
N ALA A 477 2.41 -2.15 2.20
CA ALA A 477 1.60 -1.01 1.80
C ALA A 477 2.05 0.26 2.52
N ALA A 478 2.22 0.21 3.85
CA ALA A 478 2.74 1.32 4.63
C ALA A 478 4.16 1.69 4.18
N SER A 479 5.09 0.73 4.08
CA SER A 479 6.49 1.02 3.74
C SER A 479 6.66 1.71 2.39
N VAL A 480 5.81 1.39 1.41
CA VAL A 480 5.85 2.06 0.11
C VAL A 480 5.13 3.41 0.19
N ALA A 481 3.95 3.46 0.80
CA ALA A 481 3.12 4.66 0.88
C ALA A 481 3.79 5.83 1.63
N THR A 482 4.65 5.55 2.62
CA THR A 482 5.33 6.60 3.40
C THR A 482 6.24 7.50 2.56
N PHE A 483 6.70 7.03 1.40
CA PHE A 483 7.53 7.79 0.47
C PHE A 483 6.70 8.51 -0.62
N VAL A 484 5.38 8.32 -0.64
CA VAL A 484 4.47 8.93 -1.62
C VAL A 484 3.87 10.21 -1.02
N ILE A 485 4.37 11.36 -1.46
CA ILE A 485 4.02 12.69 -0.93
C ILE A 485 2.77 13.24 -1.65
N THR A 486 1.67 12.46 -1.67
CA THR A 486 0.38 12.84 -2.25
C THR A 486 -0.74 12.62 -1.22
N ASP A 487 -1.86 13.35 -1.33
CA ASP A 487 -3.01 13.16 -0.43
C ASP A 487 -3.50 11.70 -0.43
N ARG A 488 -3.47 11.05 -1.60
CA ARG A 488 -3.83 9.63 -1.75
C ARG A 488 -2.79 8.69 -1.14
N GLY A 489 -1.50 8.96 -1.34
CA GLY A 489 -0.40 8.23 -0.69
C GLY A 489 -0.49 8.29 0.83
N PHE A 490 -0.74 9.49 1.39
CA PHE A 490 -0.95 9.68 2.83
C PHE A 490 -2.18 8.94 3.35
N LEU A 491 -3.28 8.92 2.59
CA LEU A 491 -4.47 8.14 2.97
C LEU A 491 -4.20 6.63 2.98
N ILE A 492 -3.46 6.10 2.00
CA ILE A 492 -3.06 4.69 1.96
C ILE A 492 -2.13 4.36 3.14
N ALA A 493 -1.14 5.22 3.43
CA ALA A 493 -0.25 5.07 4.57
C ALA A 493 -1.04 5.04 5.89
N ALA A 494 -1.94 6.02 6.08
CA ALA A 494 -2.80 6.10 7.25
C ALA A 494 -3.70 4.86 7.40
N SER A 495 -4.34 4.43 6.31
CA SER A 495 -5.22 3.26 6.31
C SER A 495 -4.45 1.98 6.65
N SER A 496 -3.24 1.83 6.13
CA SER A 496 -2.36 0.70 6.42
C SER A 496 -1.96 0.68 7.89
N LEU A 497 -1.52 1.82 8.43
CA LEU A 497 -1.13 1.97 9.84
C LEU A 497 -2.31 1.75 10.79
N PHE A 498 -3.50 2.20 10.43
CA PHE A 498 -4.72 1.95 11.20
C PHE A 498 -5.02 0.45 11.31
N ASN A 499 -4.95 -0.29 10.19
CA ASN A 499 -5.14 -1.74 10.20
C ASN A 499 -4.04 -2.48 10.99
N LEU A 500 -2.82 -1.93 11.03
CA LEU A 500 -1.73 -2.38 11.90
C LEU A 500 -1.89 -1.95 13.37
N LYS A 501 -2.99 -1.29 13.74
CA LYS A 501 -3.28 -0.73 15.08
C LYS A 501 -2.29 0.34 15.55
N ASN A 502 -1.51 0.92 14.64
CA ASN A 502 -0.67 2.08 14.91
C ASN A 502 -1.46 3.37 14.65
N TYR A 503 -2.34 3.72 15.59
CA TYR A 503 -3.27 4.85 15.44
C TYR A 503 -2.58 6.22 15.49
N GLU A 504 -1.51 6.37 16.28
CA GLU A 504 -0.71 7.61 16.32
C GLU A 504 -0.05 7.86 14.97
N GLY A 505 0.59 6.84 14.39
CA GLY A 505 1.16 6.91 13.05
C GLY A 505 0.09 7.20 11.99
N ALA A 506 -1.07 6.54 12.06
CA ALA A 506 -2.17 6.81 11.15
C ALA A 506 -2.61 8.29 11.22
N LEU A 507 -2.74 8.85 12.43
CA LEU A 507 -3.12 10.24 12.64
C LEU A 507 -2.08 11.22 12.07
N GLN A 508 -0.79 10.93 12.20
CA GLN A 508 0.28 11.76 11.63
C GLN A 508 0.13 11.91 10.12
N TYR A 509 -0.15 10.83 9.39
CA TYR A 509 -0.36 10.90 7.93
C TYR A 509 -1.69 11.55 7.57
N LEU A 510 -2.77 11.32 8.33
CA LEU A 510 -4.05 12.00 8.11
C LEU A 510 -3.98 13.51 8.30
N ASN A 511 -3.04 14.01 9.11
CA ASN A 511 -2.80 15.45 9.28
C ASN A 511 -2.00 16.07 8.14
N LYS A 512 -1.34 15.27 7.28
CA LYS A 512 -0.60 15.76 6.12
C LYS A 512 -1.47 15.94 4.87
N ILE A 513 -2.68 15.39 4.86
CA ILE A 513 -3.64 15.51 3.76
C ILE A 513 -4.12 16.97 3.66
N GLN A 514 -3.89 17.60 2.50
CA GLN A 514 -4.30 18.98 2.24
C GLN A 514 -5.77 19.06 1.86
N ASN A 515 -6.23 18.20 0.95
CA ASN A 515 -7.61 18.15 0.49
C ASN A 515 -8.35 16.98 1.17
N ALA A 516 -8.86 17.22 2.38
CA ALA A 516 -9.56 16.19 3.14
C ALA A 516 -10.84 15.73 2.41
N THR A 517 -10.89 14.45 2.06
CA THR A 517 -12.07 13.78 1.49
C THR A 517 -12.97 13.19 2.58
N ARG A 518 -14.18 12.75 2.19
CA ARG A 518 -15.08 11.98 3.06
C ARG A 518 -14.35 10.81 3.73
N GLU A 519 -13.60 10.03 2.96
CA GLU A 519 -12.88 8.83 3.39
C GLU A 519 -11.79 9.17 4.41
N SER A 520 -10.99 10.21 4.12
CA SER A 520 -9.95 10.66 5.04
C SER A 520 -10.53 11.16 6.37
N ASN A 521 -11.65 11.90 6.33
CA ASN A 521 -12.32 12.37 7.53
C ASN A 521 -12.97 11.23 8.31
N PHE A 522 -13.53 10.23 7.63
CA PHE A 522 -14.05 9.02 8.26
C PHE A 522 -12.96 8.27 9.02
N LEU A 523 -11.83 8.00 8.35
CA LEU A 523 -10.69 7.35 9.00
C LEU A 523 -10.14 8.18 10.15
N LYS A 524 -10.08 9.51 10.01
CA LYS A 524 -9.61 10.42 11.07
C LYS A 524 -10.53 10.44 12.28
N MET A 525 -11.85 10.40 12.07
CA MET A 525 -12.84 10.24 13.14
C MET A 525 -12.59 8.94 13.91
N LEU A 526 -12.49 7.81 13.20
CA LEU A 526 -12.24 6.51 13.82
C LEU A 526 -10.90 6.47 14.55
N THR A 527 -9.88 7.10 13.98
CA THR A 527 -8.54 7.19 14.59
C THR A 527 -8.58 7.96 15.91
N TYR A 528 -9.25 9.12 15.95
CA TYR A 528 -9.44 9.86 17.20
C TYR A 528 -10.19 9.06 18.25
N PHE A 529 -11.26 8.36 17.85
CA PHE A 529 -11.96 7.46 18.75
C PHE A 529 -11.03 6.40 19.33
N LYS A 530 -10.26 5.69 18.50
CA LYS A 530 -9.30 4.66 18.94
C LYS A 530 -8.18 5.19 19.83
N LEU A 531 -7.81 6.46 19.70
CA LEU A 531 -6.86 7.15 20.57
C LEU A 531 -7.49 7.67 21.88
N GLY A 532 -8.80 7.52 22.07
CA GLY A 532 -9.52 8.05 23.24
C GLY A 532 -9.81 9.55 23.16
N GLU A 533 -9.50 10.20 22.03
CA GLU A 533 -9.73 11.63 21.80
C GLU A 533 -11.19 11.89 21.34
N ILE A 534 -12.15 11.47 22.17
CA ILE A 534 -13.59 11.46 21.85
C ILE A 534 -14.11 12.82 21.34
N PRO A 535 -13.78 13.97 21.98
CA PRO A 535 -14.29 15.27 21.51
C PRO A 535 -13.87 15.59 20.07
N LYS A 536 -12.63 15.28 19.69
CA LYS A 536 -12.12 15.54 18.33
C LYS A 536 -12.79 14.64 17.29
N GLY A 537 -13.02 13.37 17.64
CA GLY A 537 -13.80 12.46 16.80
C GLY A 537 -15.24 12.96 16.60
N LEU A 538 -15.89 13.41 17.67
CA LEU A 538 -17.24 13.98 17.61
C LEU A 538 -17.31 15.27 16.79
N ASP A 539 -16.29 16.12 16.82
CA ASP A 539 -16.26 17.33 15.99
C ASP A 539 -16.19 17.03 14.49
N ILE A 540 -15.49 15.95 14.09
CA ILE A 540 -15.56 15.46 12.71
C ILE A 540 -16.97 14.90 12.44
N TYR A 541 -17.48 14.05 13.31
CA TYR A 541 -18.81 13.44 13.16
C TYR A 541 -19.91 14.51 12.97
N LYS A 542 -19.90 15.61 13.72
CA LYS A 542 -20.88 16.71 13.59
C LYS A 542 -20.98 17.24 12.16
N LYS A 543 -19.86 17.31 11.43
CA LYS A 543 -19.82 17.77 10.02
C LYS A 543 -20.41 16.75 9.04
N TYR A 544 -20.45 15.47 9.42
CA TYR A 544 -20.91 14.34 8.60
C TYR A 544 -22.10 13.62 9.25
N ASN A 545 -22.87 14.31 10.10
CA ASN A 545 -23.95 13.67 10.84
C ASN A 545 -25.10 13.17 9.93
N TYR A 546 -25.23 13.69 8.71
CA TYR A 546 -26.17 13.20 7.71
C TYR A 546 -25.74 11.85 7.12
N ASP A 547 -24.46 11.51 7.25
CA ASP A 547 -23.89 10.30 6.69
C ASP A 547 -24.17 9.09 7.61
N ARG A 548 -24.76 8.06 7.01
CA ARG A 548 -25.17 6.84 7.70
C ARG A 548 -23.98 6.08 8.29
N GLU A 549 -22.90 5.96 7.52
CA GLU A 549 -21.72 5.17 7.91
C GLU A 549 -20.99 5.82 9.10
N PHE A 550 -20.88 7.15 9.08
CA PHE A 550 -20.35 7.92 10.20
C PHE A 550 -21.19 7.72 11.45
N THR A 551 -22.51 7.82 11.32
CA THR A 551 -23.44 7.67 12.44
C THR A 551 -23.36 6.27 13.05
N GLU A 552 -23.45 5.22 12.25
CA GLU A 552 -23.43 3.83 12.72
C GLU A 552 -22.12 3.50 13.47
N ASN A 553 -20.98 3.90 12.91
CA ASN A 553 -19.68 3.62 13.53
C ASN A 553 -19.42 4.48 14.77
N ALA A 554 -19.79 5.76 14.75
CA ALA A 554 -19.65 6.62 15.92
C ALA A 554 -20.50 6.11 17.08
N VAL A 555 -21.78 5.81 16.84
CA VAL A 555 -22.69 5.27 17.86
C VAL A 555 -22.18 3.95 18.41
N SER A 556 -21.77 3.02 17.55
CA SER A 556 -21.26 1.72 17.98
C SER A 556 -20.00 1.85 18.83
N TYR A 557 -19.06 2.71 18.44
CA TYR A 557 -17.84 2.96 19.20
C TYR A 557 -18.15 3.55 20.58
N LEU A 558 -18.97 4.60 20.62
CA LEU A 558 -19.33 5.30 21.85
C LEU A 558 -20.09 4.37 22.79
N TYR A 559 -21.01 3.56 22.27
CA TYR A 559 -21.78 2.59 23.04
C TYR A 559 -20.85 1.55 23.68
N LEU A 560 -19.94 0.94 22.91
CA LEU A 560 -18.96 -0.01 23.43
C LEU A 560 -17.97 0.61 24.42
N GLY A 561 -17.67 1.90 24.25
CA GLY A 561 -16.84 2.68 25.16
C GLY A 561 -17.56 3.18 26.42
N ASN A 562 -18.83 2.81 26.64
CA ASN A 562 -19.67 3.30 27.74
C ASN A 562 -19.93 4.83 27.72
N TYR A 563 -19.77 5.50 26.59
CA TYR A 563 -20.09 6.92 26.40
C TYR A 563 -21.59 7.13 26.13
N TYR A 564 -22.43 6.62 27.03
CA TYR A 564 -23.89 6.51 26.86
C TYR A 564 -24.58 7.87 26.64
N SER A 565 -24.12 8.93 27.30
CA SER A 565 -24.66 10.28 27.11
C SER A 565 -24.50 10.77 25.67
N GLU A 566 -23.37 10.46 25.03
CA GLU A 566 -23.13 10.86 23.64
C GLU A 566 -23.94 10.03 22.65
N VAL A 567 -24.11 8.73 22.92
CA VAL A 567 -25.02 7.86 22.15
C VAL A 567 -26.43 8.44 22.16
N ILE A 568 -26.93 8.85 23.33
CA ILE A 568 -28.25 9.48 23.48
C ILE A 568 -28.32 10.80 22.70
N ASN A 569 -27.33 11.67 22.85
CA ASN A 569 -27.27 12.96 22.15
C ASN A 569 -27.35 12.79 20.63
N ILE A 570 -26.62 11.81 20.09
CA ILE A 570 -26.60 11.51 18.66
C ILE A 570 -27.96 10.97 18.22
N LEU A 571 -28.44 9.89 18.82
CA LEU A 571 -29.60 9.15 18.32
C LEU A 571 -30.92 9.90 18.51
N LYS A 572 -31.07 10.75 19.55
CA LYS A 572 -32.31 11.53 19.74
C LYS A 572 -32.54 12.56 18.62
N THR A 573 -31.48 12.98 17.93
CA THR A 573 -31.56 13.99 16.87
C THR A 573 -31.86 13.40 15.49
N LYS A 574 -31.96 12.07 15.38
CA LYS A 574 -32.20 11.39 14.11
C LYS A 574 -33.69 11.16 13.90
N ASP A 575 -34.19 11.51 12.71
CA ASP A 575 -35.59 11.30 12.33
C ASP A 575 -35.97 9.83 12.29
N LYS A 576 -35.04 8.96 11.88
CA LYS A 576 -35.20 7.52 11.81
C LYS A 576 -33.93 6.84 12.33
N ILE A 577 -34.11 5.89 13.24
CA ILE A 577 -33.04 5.02 13.73
C ILE A 577 -33.42 3.56 13.53
N THR A 578 -32.41 2.71 13.36
CA THR A 578 -32.63 1.27 13.20
C THR A 578 -33.10 0.65 14.52
N ALA A 579 -33.70 -0.55 14.48
CA ALA A 579 -34.07 -1.27 15.69
C ALA A 579 -32.86 -1.55 16.62
N GLU A 580 -31.67 -1.75 16.03
CA GLU A 580 -30.43 -1.95 16.78
C GLU A 580 -30.00 -0.66 17.50
N GLN A 581 -30.05 0.47 16.79
CA GLN A 581 -29.78 1.78 17.39
C GLN A 581 -30.79 2.14 18.47
N GLU A 582 -32.06 1.80 18.28
CA GLU A 582 -33.10 1.98 19.30
C GLU A 582 -32.81 1.13 20.54
N LEU A 583 -32.34 -0.12 20.38
CA LEU A 583 -31.88 -0.95 21.51
C LEU A 583 -30.66 -0.33 22.20
N MET A 584 -29.66 0.14 21.45
CA MET A 584 -28.50 0.85 22.02
C MET A 584 -28.92 2.11 22.79
N LEU A 585 -29.91 2.85 22.27
CA LEU A 585 -30.47 4.03 22.92
C LEU A 585 -31.19 3.68 24.22
N ALA A 586 -32.03 2.63 24.22
CA ALA A 586 -32.70 2.14 25.41
C ALA A 586 -31.69 1.67 26.48
N ASN A 587 -30.68 0.89 26.07
CA ASN A 587 -29.58 0.45 26.93
C ASN A 587 -28.76 1.64 27.48
N SER A 588 -28.57 2.69 26.68
CA SER A 588 -27.87 3.90 27.11
C SER A 588 -28.66 4.64 28.18
N TYR A 589 -29.97 4.81 28.01
CA TYR A 589 -30.85 5.40 29.03
C TYR A 589 -30.86 4.58 30.32
N PHE A 590 -30.90 3.25 30.20
CA PHE A 590 -30.80 2.34 31.34
C PHE A 590 -29.47 2.55 32.10
N SER A 591 -28.35 2.60 31.38
CA SER A 591 -27.01 2.71 31.96
C SER A 591 -26.76 4.04 32.68
N ILE A 592 -27.40 5.14 32.25
CA ILE A 592 -27.35 6.43 32.95
C ILE A 592 -28.40 6.57 34.06
N GLY A 593 -29.16 5.50 34.36
CA GLY A 593 -30.17 5.47 35.42
C GLY A 593 -31.53 6.08 35.06
N ASN A 594 -31.76 6.48 33.81
CA ASN A 594 -33.07 6.97 33.36
C ASN A 594 -33.98 5.79 32.99
N HIS A 595 -34.44 5.07 34.01
CA HIS A 595 -35.24 3.86 33.82
C HIS A 595 -36.57 4.13 33.11
N ASN A 596 -37.21 5.28 33.35
CA ASN A 596 -38.49 5.62 32.73
C ASN A 596 -38.42 5.64 31.20
N GLU A 597 -37.43 6.35 30.64
CA GLU A 597 -37.27 6.38 29.19
C GLU A 597 -36.75 5.05 28.63
N SER A 598 -35.87 4.35 29.36
CA SER A 598 -35.40 3.03 28.91
C SER A 598 -36.56 2.03 28.78
N VAL A 599 -37.46 1.96 29.77
CA VAL A 599 -38.60 1.04 29.78
C VAL A 599 -39.57 1.35 28.64
N LYS A 600 -39.86 2.63 28.40
CA LYS A 600 -40.72 3.06 27.28
C LYS A 600 -40.18 2.56 25.95
N ARG A 601 -38.88 2.70 25.72
CA ARG A 601 -38.22 2.27 24.48
C ARG A 601 -38.14 0.74 24.35
N TYR A 602 -37.83 0.03 25.44
CA TYR A 602 -37.90 -1.42 25.44
C TYR A 602 -39.30 -1.94 25.11
N PHE A 603 -40.36 -1.31 25.60
CA PHE A 603 -41.72 -1.68 25.22
C PHE A 603 -42.02 -1.43 23.74
N ASP A 604 -41.55 -0.31 23.16
CA ASP A 604 -41.69 -0.03 21.73
C ASP A 604 -40.98 -1.09 20.86
N LEU A 605 -39.79 -1.54 21.26
CA LEU A 605 -39.07 -2.65 20.61
C LEU A 605 -39.87 -3.96 20.67
N ILE A 606 -40.46 -4.27 21.83
CA ILE A 606 -41.32 -5.44 22.03
C ILE A 606 -42.58 -5.36 21.15
N ASP A 607 -43.21 -4.20 21.06
CA ASP A 607 -44.39 -3.96 20.22
C ASP A 607 -44.07 -4.17 18.73
N LYS A 608 -42.88 -3.73 18.31
CA LYS A 608 -42.33 -3.96 16.97
C LYS A 608 -41.82 -5.39 16.75
N LYS A 609 -41.82 -6.24 17.79
CA LYS A 609 -41.36 -7.64 17.77
C LYS A 609 -39.89 -7.80 17.37
N VAL A 610 -39.04 -6.84 17.72
CA VAL A 610 -37.59 -6.84 17.49
C VAL A 610 -36.87 -6.76 18.83
N TYR A 611 -35.76 -7.49 19.00
CA TYR A 611 -35.00 -7.52 20.26
C TYR A 611 -35.86 -7.78 21.52
N VAL A 612 -36.86 -8.65 21.38
CA VAL A 612 -37.89 -8.89 22.41
C VAL A 612 -37.27 -9.46 23.68
N TYR A 613 -36.35 -10.41 23.54
CA TYR A 613 -35.68 -11.05 24.67
C TYR A 613 -34.85 -10.05 25.47
N GLU A 614 -33.98 -9.29 24.79
CA GLU A 614 -33.11 -8.27 25.41
C GLU A 614 -33.92 -7.22 26.13
N SER A 615 -34.95 -6.68 25.46
CA SER A 615 -35.84 -5.66 26.02
C SER A 615 -36.60 -6.17 27.25
N ALA A 616 -37.12 -7.39 27.18
CA ALA A 616 -37.87 -7.97 28.28
C ALA A 616 -36.99 -8.35 29.48
N MET A 617 -35.78 -8.83 29.25
CA MET A 617 -34.78 -9.07 30.30
C MET A 617 -34.38 -7.76 30.99
N ALA A 618 -34.18 -6.68 30.24
CA ALA A 618 -33.85 -5.38 30.81
C ALA A 618 -35.00 -4.83 31.66
N ILE A 619 -36.24 -4.86 31.16
CA ILE A 619 -37.42 -4.47 31.95
C ILE A 619 -37.57 -5.36 33.19
N PHE A 620 -37.34 -6.67 33.08
CA PHE A 620 -37.36 -7.58 34.21
C PHE A 620 -36.33 -7.20 35.28
N SER A 621 -35.09 -6.92 34.88
CA SER A 621 -34.03 -6.47 35.78
C SER A 621 -34.42 -5.16 36.49
N ILE A 622 -35.04 -4.21 35.78
CA ILE A 622 -35.54 -2.95 36.37
C ILE A 622 -36.64 -3.26 37.38
N ALA A 623 -37.62 -4.11 37.02
CA ALA A 623 -38.69 -4.49 37.92
C ALA A 623 -38.16 -5.17 39.20
N GLN A 624 -37.12 -6.00 39.10
CA GLN A 624 -36.45 -6.60 40.26
C GLN A 624 -35.77 -5.56 41.14
N GLN A 625 -35.02 -4.63 40.53
CA GLN A 625 -34.30 -3.59 41.25
C GLN A 625 -35.24 -2.69 42.06
N HIS A 626 -36.39 -2.33 41.49
CA HIS A 626 -37.40 -1.47 42.14
C HIS A 626 -38.48 -2.24 42.90
N LYS A 627 -38.42 -3.59 42.89
CA LYS A 627 -39.47 -4.47 43.43
C LYS A 627 -40.87 -4.13 42.88
N ASP A 628 -40.94 -3.72 41.61
CA ASP A 628 -42.19 -3.30 40.96
C ASP A 628 -42.93 -4.50 40.35
N MET A 629 -43.83 -5.08 41.15
CA MET A 629 -44.65 -6.23 40.73
C MET A 629 -45.66 -5.89 39.63
N LYS A 630 -46.08 -4.62 39.51
CA LYS A 630 -47.00 -4.21 38.45
C LYS A 630 -46.26 -4.20 37.11
N MET A 631 -45.04 -3.68 37.08
CA MET A 631 -44.18 -3.73 35.89
C MET A 631 -43.88 -5.18 35.49
N LEU A 632 -43.56 -6.06 36.46
CA LEU A 632 -43.38 -7.49 36.21
C LEU A 632 -44.60 -8.13 35.57
N GLY A 633 -45.80 -7.90 36.12
CA GLY A 633 -47.04 -8.42 35.56
C GLY A 633 -47.31 -7.92 34.13
N ASN A 634 -47.06 -6.63 33.89
CA ASN A 634 -47.21 -6.02 32.57
C ASN A 634 -46.29 -6.67 31.54
N ILE A 635 -44.98 -6.76 31.82
CA ILE A 635 -44.03 -7.37 30.88
C ILE A 635 -44.35 -8.84 30.64
N LEU A 636 -44.64 -9.61 31.72
CA LEU A 636 -44.99 -11.02 31.63
C LEU A 636 -46.20 -11.25 30.71
N SER A 637 -47.27 -10.47 30.89
CA SER A 637 -48.47 -10.57 30.04
C SER A 637 -48.17 -10.28 28.57
N LYS A 638 -47.33 -9.29 28.31
CA LYS A 638 -46.99 -8.84 26.96
C LYS A 638 -46.13 -9.85 26.21
N VAL A 639 -45.11 -10.41 26.85
CA VAL A 639 -44.23 -11.41 26.21
C VAL A 639 -44.85 -12.80 26.13
N SER A 640 -45.82 -13.13 26.99
CA SER A 640 -46.47 -14.45 27.03
C SER A 640 -47.13 -14.83 25.70
N ASN A 641 -47.60 -13.86 24.91
CA ASN A 641 -48.26 -14.10 23.62
C ASN A 641 -47.34 -13.97 22.40
N LEU A 642 -46.06 -13.60 22.59
CA LEU A 642 -45.11 -13.39 21.50
C LEU A 642 -44.26 -14.64 21.22
N LYS A 643 -43.75 -14.80 20.00
CA LYS A 643 -42.78 -15.85 19.63
C LYS A 643 -41.40 -15.23 19.46
N PHE A 644 -40.42 -15.68 20.25
CA PHE A 644 -39.02 -15.25 20.19
C PHE A 644 -38.10 -16.29 20.87
N GLU A 645 -36.81 -16.24 20.56
CA GLU A 645 -35.80 -17.15 21.13
C GLU A 645 -35.64 -16.98 22.65
N ASN A 646 -35.31 -18.06 23.36
CA ASN A 646 -35.08 -18.05 24.82
C ASN A 646 -36.28 -17.53 25.65
N LYS A 647 -37.49 -17.56 25.07
CA LYS A 647 -38.71 -17.14 25.77
C LYS A 647 -39.00 -18.01 26.99
N ASP A 648 -38.74 -19.31 26.88
CA ASP A 648 -38.99 -20.27 27.96
C ASP A 648 -38.13 -19.96 29.20
N THR A 649 -36.83 -19.77 29.04
CA THR A 649 -35.95 -19.39 30.16
C THR A 649 -36.34 -18.04 30.79
N LEU A 650 -36.69 -17.04 29.96
CA LEU A 650 -37.16 -15.73 30.44
C LEU A 650 -38.41 -15.86 31.29
N LEU A 651 -39.45 -16.54 30.77
CA LEU A 651 -40.71 -16.72 31.48
C LEU A 651 -40.50 -17.49 32.77
N LEU A 652 -39.72 -18.58 32.75
CA LEU A 652 -39.45 -19.36 33.96
C LEU A 652 -38.75 -18.52 35.04
N SER A 653 -37.84 -17.63 34.63
CA SER A 653 -37.13 -16.71 35.54
C SER A 653 -38.08 -15.68 36.16
N MET A 654 -38.99 -15.10 35.36
CA MET A 654 -40.03 -14.20 35.85
C MET A 654 -41.01 -14.90 36.80
N ILE A 655 -41.42 -16.13 36.48
CA ILE A 655 -42.33 -16.92 37.32
C ILE A 655 -41.68 -17.29 38.65
N ARG A 656 -40.39 -17.66 38.65
CA ARG A 656 -39.63 -17.92 39.87
C ARG A 656 -39.60 -16.68 40.77
N TYR A 657 -39.27 -15.52 40.19
CA TYR A 657 -39.26 -14.27 40.95
C TYR A 657 -40.64 -13.91 41.50
N LEU A 658 -41.71 -14.14 40.72
CA LEU A 658 -43.10 -13.97 41.16
C LEU A 658 -43.47 -14.91 42.31
N PHE A 659 -42.98 -16.16 42.32
CA PHE A 659 -43.18 -17.09 43.43
C PHE A 659 -42.47 -16.63 44.71
N GLU A 660 -41.23 -16.20 44.59
CA GLU A 660 -40.40 -15.82 45.74
C GLU A 660 -40.86 -14.51 46.39
N ASN A 661 -41.39 -13.56 45.60
CA ASN A 661 -41.65 -12.19 46.05
C ASN A 661 -43.10 -11.70 45.84
N GLY A 662 -43.92 -12.44 45.10
CA GLY A 662 -45.28 -12.04 44.71
C GLY A 662 -46.37 -13.03 45.14
N ASP A 663 -47.51 -12.99 44.45
CA ASP A 663 -48.64 -13.88 44.74
C ASP A 663 -48.38 -15.29 44.19
N LYS A 664 -48.23 -16.24 45.11
CA LYS A 664 -48.00 -17.66 44.84
C LYS A 664 -49.09 -18.30 43.98
N LYS A 665 -50.36 -17.84 44.08
CA LYS A 665 -51.45 -18.33 43.22
C LYS A 665 -51.25 -17.91 41.78
N ILE A 666 -50.85 -16.65 41.55
CA ILE A 666 -50.53 -16.17 40.21
C ILE A 666 -49.31 -16.93 39.67
N ALA A 667 -48.28 -17.17 40.49
CA ALA A 667 -47.13 -17.99 40.08
C ALA A 667 -47.55 -19.41 39.67
N LEU A 668 -48.48 -20.04 40.39
CA LEU A 668 -49.05 -21.36 40.05
C LEU A 668 -49.77 -21.32 38.69
N GLU A 669 -50.59 -20.31 38.44
CA GLU A 669 -51.27 -20.16 37.15
C GLU A 669 -50.28 -20.00 35.99
N GLN A 670 -49.23 -19.21 36.19
CA GLN A 670 -48.25 -18.93 35.15
C GLN A 670 -47.35 -20.15 34.88
N ILE A 671 -46.92 -20.89 35.91
CA ILE A 671 -46.13 -22.12 35.70
C ILE A 671 -46.96 -23.23 35.04
N ASN A 672 -48.28 -23.29 35.33
CA ASN A 672 -49.18 -24.20 34.63
C ASN A 672 -49.34 -23.84 33.15
N LYS A 673 -49.43 -22.54 32.83
CA LYS A 673 -49.41 -22.07 31.42
C LYS A 673 -48.08 -22.40 30.76
N PHE A 674 -46.96 -22.16 31.43
CA PHE A 674 -45.62 -22.49 30.94
C PHE A 674 -45.50 -23.96 30.54
N LEU A 675 -45.84 -24.89 31.44
CA LEU A 675 -45.74 -26.33 31.18
C LEU A 675 -46.64 -26.79 30.02
N LYS A 676 -47.80 -26.13 29.81
CA LYS A 676 -48.66 -26.39 28.66
C LYS A 676 -48.09 -25.84 27.36
N SER A 677 -47.51 -24.65 27.40
CA SER A 677 -46.99 -23.95 26.21
C SER A 677 -45.62 -24.42 25.76
N PHE A 678 -44.83 -25.01 26.66
CA PHE A 678 -43.45 -25.44 26.40
C PHE A 678 -43.20 -26.92 26.76
N PRO A 679 -43.95 -27.87 26.17
CA PRO A 679 -43.86 -29.29 26.51
C PRO A 679 -42.55 -29.97 26.08
N THR A 680 -41.67 -29.26 25.36
CA THR A 680 -40.37 -29.75 24.88
C THR A 680 -39.20 -28.84 25.32
N SER A 681 -39.43 -27.92 26.28
CA SER A 681 -38.36 -27.03 26.75
C SER A 681 -37.27 -27.79 27.49
N ASN A 682 -36.02 -27.35 27.31
CA ASN A 682 -34.87 -27.84 28.08
C ASN A 682 -35.00 -27.52 29.59
N TYR A 683 -35.91 -26.62 29.97
CA TYR A 683 -36.16 -26.19 31.35
C TYR A 683 -37.39 -26.87 31.97
N LEU A 684 -37.93 -27.93 31.36
CA LEU A 684 -39.08 -28.67 31.91
C LEU A 684 -38.83 -29.19 33.32
N LYS A 685 -37.64 -29.75 33.58
CA LYS A 685 -37.23 -30.17 34.91
C LYS A 685 -37.36 -29.02 35.92
N ASP A 686 -36.76 -27.88 35.61
CA ASP A 686 -36.76 -26.70 36.50
C ASP A 686 -38.17 -26.15 36.72
N ALA A 687 -39.04 -26.25 35.70
CA ALA A 687 -40.43 -25.85 35.79
C ALA A 687 -41.27 -26.78 36.68
N TYR A 688 -41.07 -28.10 36.60
CA TYR A 688 -41.71 -29.05 37.52
C TYR A 688 -41.21 -28.88 38.95
N ILE A 689 -39.91 -28.69 39.14
CA ILE A 689 -39.31 -28.36 40.45
C ILE A 689 -39.96 -27.08 41.01
N LEU A 690 -40.04 -26.02 40.21
CA LEU A 690 -40.65 -24.75 40.63
C LEU A 690 -42.14 -24.92 40.97
N ARG A 691 -42.90 -25.66 40.15
CA ARG A 691 -44.31 -25.94 40.45
C ARG A 691 -44.48 -26.79 41.71
N GLY A 692 -43.58 -27.75 41.96
CA GLY A 692 -43.52 -28.52 43.18
C GLY A 692 -43.39 -27.63 44.42
N TYR A 693 -42.43 -26.70 44.43
CA TYR A 693 -42.29 -25.72 45.51
C TYR A 693 -43.52 -24.82 45.66
N ILE A 694 -44.12 -24.36 44.55
CA ILE A 694 -45.35 -23.55 44.59
C ILE A 694 -46.49 -24.35 45.22
N ASN A 695 -46.70 -25.60 44.79
CA ASN A 695 -47.74 -26.50 45.29
C ASN A 695 -47.55 -26.82 46.77
N GLU A 696 -46.31 -27.10 47.22
CA GLU A 696 -45.99 -27.28 48.64
C GLU A 696 -46.43 -26.06 49.46
N SER A 697 -46.04 -24.88 48.98
CA SER A 697 -46.29 -23.63 49.68
C SER A 697 -47.77 -23.24 49.76
N LEU A 698 -48.59 -23.77 48.85
CA LEU A 698 -50.04 -23.60 48.79
C LEU A 698 -50.81 -24.77 49.43
N GLY A 699 -50.12 -25.83 49.84
CA GLY A 699 -50.72 -27.02 50.47
C GLY A 699 -51.26 -28.08 49.49
N PHE A 700 -51.00 -27.96 48.19
CA PHE A 700 -51.37 -28.97 47.17
C PHE A 700 -50.36 -30.12 47.14
N LEU A 701 -50.30 -30.87 48.23
CA LEU A 701 -49.23 -31.84 48.50
C LEU A 701 -49.19 -33.02 47.52
N ASP A 702 -50.35 -33.56 47.13
CA ASP A 702 -50.41 -34.67 46.16
C ASP A 702 -49.87 -34.26 44.78
N ASP A 703 -50.21 -33.05 44.32
CA ASP A 703 -49.72 -32.54 43.05
C ASP A 703 -48.24 -32.17 43.11
N CYS A 704 -47.75 -31.70 44.26
CA CYS A 704 -46.32 -31.56 44.49
C CYS A 704 -45.56 -32.90 44.37
N ILE A 705 -46.08 -33.98 44.98
CA ILE A 705 -45.46 -35.30 44.88
C ILE A 705 -45.45 -35.79 43.43
N LYS A 706 -46.57 -35.63 42.71
CA LYS A 706 -46.63 -35.96 41.27
C LYS A 706 -45.59 -35.20 40.45
N ASP A 707 -45.36 -33.92 40.75
CA ASP A 707 -44.34 -33.11 40.07
C ASP A 707 -42.93 -33.59 40.36
N ALA A 708 -42.63 -33.95 41.61
CA ALA A 708 -41.36 -34.55 41.98
C ALA A 708 -41.15 -35.91 41.30
N ASP A 709 -42.17 -36.77 41.28
CA ASP A 709 -42.14 -38.08 40.63
C ASP A 709 -41.87 -37.96 39.13
N ARG A 710 -42.50 -36.99 38.44
CA ARG A 710 -42.18 -36.72 37.03
C ARG A 710 -40.70 -36.43 36.83
N VAL A 711 -40.11 -35.58 37.68
CA VAL A 711 -38.68 -35.25 37.53
C VAL A 711 -37.79 -36.46 37.82
N ILE A 712 -38.15 -37.30 38.79
CA ILE A 712 -37.45 -38.55 39.11
C ILE A 712 -37.56 -39.55 37.94
N ASP A 713 -38.72 -39.65 37.29
CA ASP A 713 -38.91 -40.52 36.12
C ASP A 713 -37.99 -40.10 34.96
N TYR A 714 -37.81 -38.78 34.75
CA TYR A 714 -36.87 -38.26 33.74
C TYR A 714 -35.40 -38.38 34.17
N ASN A 715 -35.10 -38.14 35.45
CA ASN A 715 -33.77 -38.19 36.01
C ASN A 715 -33.80 -38.87 37.41
N PRO A 716 -33.57 -40.18 37.48
CA PRO A 716 -33.64 -40.93 38.74
C PRO A 716 -32.60 -40.56 39.80
N LYS A 717 -31.67 -39.66 39.48
CA LYS A 717 -30.63 -39.17 40.40
C LYS A 717 -30.86 -37.71 40.80
N ASP A 718 -32.02 -37.15 40.49
CA ASP A 718 -32.28 -35.73 40.76
C ASP A 718 -32.53 -35.46 42.24
N GLU A 719 -31.47 -35.03 42.95
CA GLU A 719 -31.53 -34.78 44.39
C GLU A 719 -32.58 -33.73 44.78
N GLU A 720 -32.81 -32.72 43.93
CA GLU A 720 -33.78 -31.66 44.20
C GLU A 720 -35.22 -32.16 44.06
N ALA A 721 -35.49 -33.06 43.12
CA ALA A 721 -36.78 -33.73 43.02
C ALA A 721 -37.06 -34.62 44.23
N TYR A 722 -36.08 -35.40 44.70
CA TYR A 722 -36.22 -36.18 45.93
C TYR A 722 -36.46 -35.27 47.14
N TYR A 723 -35.77 -34.14 47.22
CA TYR A 723 -36.00 -33.18 48.30
C TYR A 723 -37.42 -32.62 48.29
N ILE A 724 -37.92 -32.21 47.11
CA ILE A 724 -39.32 -31.76 46.94
C ILE A 724 -40.30 -32.86 47.34
N LYS A 725 -40.07 -34.11 46.90
CA LYS A 725 -40.91 -35.26 47.27
C LYS A 725 -40.94 -35.45 48.78
N ALA A 726 -39.79 -35.34 49.44
CA ALA A 726 -39.67 -35.50 50.89
C ALA A 726 -40.44 -34.40 51.64
N ILE A 727 -40.27 -33.12 51.29
CA ILE A 727 -40.96 -32.01 51.96
C ILE A 727 -42.49 -32.08 51.75
N CYS A 728 -42.96 -32.53 50.59
CA CYS A 728 -44.39 -32.67 50.32
C CYS A 728 -44.99 -33.92 50.98
N SER A 729 -44.21 -35.00 51.07
CA SER A 729 -44.63 -36.23 51.76
C SER A 729 -44.71 -36.08 53.27
N LYS A 730 -43.98 -35.14 53.90
CA LYS A 730 -43.85 -35.09 55.37
C LYS A 730 -45.18 -34.91 56.11
N LYS A 731 -46.13 -34.19 55.49
CA LYS A 731 -47.48 -33.96 56.03
C LYS A 731 -48.47 -35.08 55.69
N ILE A 732 -48.18 -35.92 54.69
CA ILE A 732 -49.03 -37.04 54.27
C ILE A 732 -48.57 -38.34 54.96
N ASN A 733 -47.29 -38.68 54.82
CA ASN A 733 -46.68 -39.87 55.38
C ASN A 733 -45.26 -39.56 55.87
N LYS A 734 -45.14 -39.38 57.19
CA LYS A 734 -43.86 -39.09 57.86
C LYS A 734 -42.80 -40.16 57.57
N GLY A 735 -43.17 -41.44 57.58
CA GLY A 735 -42.22 -42.54 57.37
C GLY A 735 -41.61 -42.55 55.97
N THR A 736 -42.42 -42.27 54.95
CA THR A 736 -41.93 -42.15 53.57
C THR A 736 -41.01 -40.94 53.40
N SER A 737 -41.41 -39.80 53.95
CA SER A 737 -40.60 -38.57 53.93
C SER A 737 -39.25 -38.76 54.61
N LEU A 738 -39.26 -39.37 55.80
CA LEU A 738 -38.07 -39.64 56.60
C LEU A 738 -37.06 -40.47 55.83
N LYS A 739 -37.48 -41.58 55.21
CA LYS A 739 -36.60 -42.42 54.38
C LYS A 739 -35.92 -41.65 53.25
N ILE A 740 -36.63 -40.72 52.61
CA ILE A 740 -36.06 -39.93 51.52
C ILE A 740 -35.05 -38.91 52.06
N PHE A 741 -35.35 -38.23 53.17
CA PHE A 741 -34.38 -37.33 53.80
C PHE A 741 -33.13 -38.06 54.28
N GLU A 742 -33.25 -39.29 54.80
CA GLU A 742 -32.09 -40.11 55.18
C GLU A 742 -31.20 -40.40 53.99
N ASP A 743 -31.79 -40.75 52.84
CA ASP A 743 -31.04 -41.00 51.61
C ASP A 743 -30.30 -39.74 51.16
N LEU A 744 -30.98 -38.58 51.18
CA LEU A 744 -30.40 -37.28 50.85
C LEU A 744 -29.30 -36.87 51.83
N ALA A 745 -29.48 -37.07 53.13
CA ALA A 745 -28.48 -36.73 54.14
C ALA A 745 -27.17 -37.53 53.97
N ASN A 746 -27.29 -38.77 53.50
CA ASN A 746 -26.14 -39.65 53.29
C ASN A 746 -25.47 -39.45 51.93
N LYS A 747 -26.24 -39.15 50.88
CA LYS A 747 -25.72 -39.12 49.48
C LYS A 747 -25.54 -37.71 48.91
N SER A 748 -26.40 -36.76 49.27
CA SER A 748 -26.35 -35.41 48.72
C SER A 748 -25.42 -34.53 49.54
N VAL A 749 -24.55 -33.76 48.86
CA VAL A 749 -23.81 -32.68 49.52
C VAL A 749 -24.70 -31.45 49.68
N ARG A 750 -25.51 -31.12 48.66
CA ARG A 750 -26.33 -29.91 48.60
C ARG A 750 -27.48 -29.93 49.62
N PHE A 751 -28.16 -31.05 49.77
CA PHE A 751 -29.33 -31.19 50.64
C PHE A 751 -29.01 -31.82 51.99
N LYS A 752 -27.74 -32.08 52.30
CA LYS A 752 -27.33 -32.75 53.54
C LYS A 752 -27.87 -32.08 54.79
N GLU A 753 -27.53 -30.81 54.96
CA GLU A 753 -27.84 -30.06 56.18
C GLU A 753 -29.35 -29.90 56.37
N VAL A 754 -30.07 -29.50 55.32
CA VAL A 754 -31.52 -29.33 55.38
C VAL A 754 -32.24 -30.66 55.60
N SER A 755 -31.74 -31.76 55.04
CA SER A 755 -32.31 -33.09 55.28
C SER A 755 -32.06 -33.56 56.71
N LEU A 756 -30.87 -33.32 57.27
CA LEU A 756 -30.58 -33.62 58.69
C LEU A 756 -31.51 -32.83 59.62
N LYS A 757 -31.77 -31.55 59.34
CA LYS A 757 -32.73 -30.73 60.10
C LYS A 757 -34.13 -31.35 60.08
N GLU A 758 -34.59 -31.83 58.92
CA GLU A 758 -35.90 -32.48 58.79
C GLU A 758 -35.93 -33.89 59.41
N ILE A 759 -34.85 -34.68 59.35
CA ILE A 759 -34.76 -35.99 60.03
C ILE A 759 -34.93 -35.83 61.54
N VAL A 760 -34.22 -34.87 62.14
CA VAL A 760 -34.26 -34.61 63.59
C VAL A 760 -35.66 -34.16 64.03
N SER A 761 -36.37 -33.41 63.18
CA SER A 761 -37.72 -32.95 63.50
C SER A 761 -38.79 -34.03 63.30
N LEU A 762 -38.63 -34.90 62.30
CA LEU A 762 -39.64 -35.89 61.90
C LEU A 762 -39.49 -37.26 62.57
N SER A 763 -38.28 -37.67 62.96
CA SER A 763 -38.06 -38.94 63.63
C SER A 763 -38.61 -38.90 65.06
N ASP A 764 -39.32 -39.96 65.42
CA ASP A 764 -39.76 -40.25 66.79
C ASP A 764 -38.92 -41.38 67.42
N ASP A 765 -37.90 -41.90 66.73
CA ASP A 765 -36.96 -42.92 67.22
C ASP A 765 -35.64 -42.28 67.69
N PRO A 766 -35.34 -42.29 69.00
CA PRO A 766 -34.08 -41.76 69.52
C PRO A 766 -32.82 -42.44 68.96
N ALA A 767 -32.87 -43.75 68.70
CA ALA A 767 -31.71 -44.49 68.20
C ALA A 767 -31.36 -44.04 66.78
N GLN A 768 -32.38 -43.82 65.95
CA GLN A 768 -32.24 -43.26 64.61
C GLN A 768 -31.63 -41.85 64.65
N ILE A 769 -32.10 -40.97 65.55
CA ILE A 769 -31.53 -39.63 65.72
C ILE A 769 -30.06 -39.68 66.16
N SER A 770 -29.73 -40.59 67.08
CA SER A 770 -28.36 -40.76 67.60
C SER A 770 -27.35 -41.04 66.50
N ASN A 771 -27.71 -41.86 65.50
CA ASN A 771 -26.83 -42.21 64.37
C ASN A 771 -26.37 -40.98 63.56
N TYR A 772 -27.15 -39.89 63.57
CA TYR A 772 -26.84 -38.67 62.83
C TYR A 772 -26.06 -37.63 63.65
N LEU A 773 -25.89 -37.81 64.97
CA LEU A 773 -25.22 -36.86 65.85
C LEU A 773 -23.81 -36.46 65.39
N PRO A 774 -22.91 -37.39 64.99
CA PRO A 774 -21.58 -37.00 64.52
C PRO A 774 -21.63 -36.13 63.27
N GLN A 775 -22.56 -36.43 62.36
CA GLN A 775 -22.73 -35.68 61.12
C GLN A 775 -23.28 -34.28 61.39
N VAL A 776 -24.31 -34.17 62.22
CA VAL A 776 -24.89 -32.87 62.61
C VAL A 776 -23.84 -32.01 63.32
N LYS A 777 -23.08 -32.57 64.26
CA LYS A 777 -22.01 -31.86 65.00
C LYS A 777 -20.93 -31.29 64.08
N SER A 778 -20.61 -32.01 63.00
CA SER A 778 -19.62 -31.55 62.01
C SER A 778 -20.12 -30.40 61.12
N ILE A 779 -21.43 -30.19 61.03
CA ILE A 779 -22.05 -29.22 60.10
C ILE A 779 -22.51 -27.96 60.85
N ASP A 780 -23.28 -28.11 61.93
CA ASP A 780 -23.89 -26.99 62.66
C ASP A 780 -24.00 -27.36 64.15
N ILE A 781 -23.22 -26.66 64.98
CA ILE A 781 -23.13 -26.92 66.42
C ILE A 781 -24.42 -26.56 67.18
N LEU A 782 -25.17 -25.55 66.72
CA LEU A 782 -26.46 -25.18 67.32
C LEU A 782 -27.52 -26.22 66.97
N LEU A 783 -27.52 -26.70 65.72
CA LEU A 783 -28.36 -27.83 65.32
C LEU A 783 -28.01 -29.10 66.10
N TYR A 784 -26.74 -29.34 66.39
CA TYR A 784 -26.31 -30.47 67.21
C TYR A 784 -26.90 -30.42 68.61
N TYR A 785 -26.82 -29.28 69.31
CA TYR A 785 -27.44 -29.15 70.63
C TYR A 785 -28.96 -29.29 70.58
N LYS A 786 -29.62 -28.71 69.58
CA LYS A 786 -31.05 -28.91 69.34
C LYS A 786 -31.40 -30.39 69.13
N THR A 787 -30.55 -31.11 68.42
CA THR A 787 -30.68 -32.56 68.17
C THR A 787 -30.54 -33.37 69.45
N LEU A 788 -29.53 -33.06 70.29
CA LEU A 788 -29.36 -33.69 71.60
C LEU A 788 -30.58 -33.49 72.49
N VAL A 789 -31.10 -32.26 72.55
CA VAL A 789 -32.29 -31.95 73.36
C VAL A 789 -33.52 -32.71 72.88
N ARG A 790 -33.73 -32.81 71.56
CA ARG A 790 -34.84 -33.57 70.96
C ARG A 790 -34.70 -35.07 71.23
N MET A 791 -33.50 -35.63 71.05
CA MET A 791 -33.21 -37.05 71.30
C MET A 791 -33.44 -37.41 72.78
N LEU A 792 -32.86 -36.62 73.70
CA LEU A 792 -33.06 -36.81 75.15
C LEU A 792 -34.53 -36.67 75.57
N GLY A 793 -35.31 -35.87 74.84
CA GLY A 793 -36.74 -35.68 75.10
C GLY A 793 -37.63 -36.84 74.63
N LEU A 794 -37.20 -37.56 73.59
CA LEU A 794 -37.87 -38.79 73.13
C LEU A 794 -37.48 -40.02 73.96
N LEU A 795 -36.35 -39.95 74.66
CA LEU A 795 -35.89 -40.99 75.57
C LEU A 795 -36.58 -40.86 76.92
N GLU A 796 -37.25 -41.91 77.35
CA GLU A 796 -37.43 -42.15 78.79
C GLU A 796 -36.04 -42.48 79.36
N VAL A 797 -35.37 -41.51 79.98
CA VAL A 797 -33.99 -41.65 80.50
C VAL A 797 -33.92 -42.87 81.45
N ARG A 798 -33.27 -43.95 81.01
CA ARG A 798 -33.04 -45.19 81.78
C ARG A 798 -31.60 -45.27 82.31
N LYS A 799 -31.41 -46.09 83.34
CA LYS A 799 -30.13 -46.28 84.07
C LYS A 799 -29.02 -46.91 83.19
N ASP A 800 -29.39 -47.53 82.07
CA ASP A 800 -28.54 -48.49 81.35
C ASP A 800 -27.87 -47.95 80.07
N PHE A 801 -27.84 -46.64 79.85
CA PHE A 801 -27.19 -46.04 78.68
C PHE A 801 -26.01 -45.13 79.10
N PRO A 802 -24.76 -45.64 79.03
CA PRO A 802 -23.56 -44.92 79.49
C PRO A 802 -23.26 -43.63 78.70
N GLU A 803 -23.71 -43.56 77.44
CA GLU A 803 -23.36 -42.49 76.50
C GLU A 803 -24.11 -41.17 76.78
N TYR A 804 -25.23 -41.19 77.51
CA TYR A 804 -26.04 -40.00 77.81
C TYR A 804 -25.31 -39.00 78.69
N ASP A 805 -24.52 -39.48 79.65
CA ASP A 805 -23.83 -38.62 80.62
C ASP A 805 -22.91 -37.64 79.90
N LYS A 806 -22.19 -38.14 78.88
CA LYS A 806 -21.34 -37.35 78.00
C LYS A 806 -22.13 -36.30 77.23
N TYR A 807 -23.26 -36.67 76.61
CA TYR A 807 -24.07 -35.71 75.82
C TYR A 807 -24.72 -34.64 76.69
N ILE A 808 -25.15 -35.00 77.90
CA ILE A 808 -25.69 -34.06 78.88
C ILE A 808 -24.59 -33.10 79.34
N ASP A 809 -23.39 -33.59 79.58
CA ASP A 809 -22.24 -32.74 79.94
C ASP A 809 -21.85 -31.81 78.78
N GLU A 810 -21.93 -32.26 77.53
CA GLU A 810 -21.76 -31.40 76.35
C GLU A 810 -22.82 -30.28 76.30
N LEU A 811 -24.09 -30.56 76.64
CA LEU A 811 -25.14 -29.52 76.72
C LEU A 811 -24.85 -28.50 77.83
N ILE A 812 -24.39 -28.93 78.99
CA ILE A 812 -24.01 -28.01 80.10
C ILE A 812 -22.77 -27.20 79.73
N ALA A 813 -21.80 -27.83 79.08
CA ALA A 813 -20.55 -27.19 78.65
C ALA A 813 -20.74 -26.24 77.45
N SER A 814 -21.88 -26.29 76.75
CA SER A 814 -22.18 -25.43 75.59
C SER A 814 -22.12 -23.94 75.90
N ARG A 815 -22.40 -23.54 77.15
CA ARG A 815 -22.54 -22.14 77.62
C ARG A 815 -23.59 -21.31 76.87
N ASP A 816 -24.45 -21.96 76.07
CA ASP A 816 -25.58 -21.32 75.40
C ASP A 816 -26.81 -21.40 76.30
N GLU A 817 -27.36 -20.25 76.69
CA GLU A 817 -28.52 -20.15 77.59
C GLU A 817 -29.76 -20.86 77.04
N SER A 818 -29.82 -21.13 75.73
CA SER A 818 -30.90 -21.89 75.08
C SER A 818 -30.84 -23.39 75.38
N PHE A 819 -29.66 -23.93 75.69
CA PHE A 819 -29.43 -25.39 75.78
C PHE A 819 -28.90 -25.86 77.14
N VAL A 820 -28.15 -25.02 77.88
CA VAL A 820 -27.66 -25.33 79.23
C VAL A 820 -28.78 -25.73 80.22
N PRO A 821 -29.96 -25.08 80.23
CA PRO A 821 -31.06 -25.49 81.11
C PRO A 821 -31.52 -26.93 80.84
N ALA A 822 -31.57 -27.33 79.57
CA ALA A 822 -31.92 -28.70 79.19
C ALA A 822 -30.86 -29.69 79.71
N GLY A 823 -29.57 -29.33 79.63
CA GLY A 823 -28.48 -30.11 80.20
C GLY A 823 -28.64 -30.32 81.71
N TYR A 824 -28.88 -29.26 82.48
CA TYR A 824 -29.11 -29.39 83.93
C TYR A 824 -30.34 -30.24 84.28
N TYR A 825 -31.43 -30.06 83.55
CA TYR A 825 -32.62 -30.90 83.71
C TYR A 825 -32.32 -32.38 83.45
N TYR A 826 -31.74 -32.73 82.30
CA TYR A 826 -31.45 -34.13 81.99
C TYR A 826 -30.37 -34.74 82.90
N LYS A 827 -29.41 -33.95 83.40
CA LYS A 827 -28.44 -34.41 84.42
C LYS A 827 -29.15 -34.74 85.74
N SER A 828 -30.13 -33.93 86.14
CA SER A 828 -30.97 -34.22 87.30
C SER A 828 -31.74 -35.53 87.13
N VAL A 829 -32.39 -35.71 85.96
CA VAL A 829 -33.11 -36.96 85.63
C VAL A 829 -32.17 -38.17 85.71
N LEU A 830 -30.98 -38.09 85.12
CA LEU A 830 -29.99 -39.18 85.12
C LEU A 830 -29.50 -39.54 86.53
N MET A 831 -29.22 -38.55 87.37
CA MET A 831 -28.78 -38.82 88.75
C MET A 831 -29.91 -39.45 89.57
N TYR A 832 -31.16 -39.04 89.32
CA TYR A 832 -32.31 -39.63 89.98
C TYR A 832 -32.50 -41.10 89.59
N THR A 833 -32.36 -41.45 88.30
CA THR A 833 -32.46 -42.85 87.85
C THR A 833 -31.32 -43.69 88.41
N LYS A 834 -30.13 -43.10 88.64
CA LYS A 834 -28.98 -43.68 89.36
C LYS A 834 -29.24 -43.93 90.86
N ASN A 835 -30.40 -43.54 91.41
CA ASN A 835 -30.74 -43.49 92.85
C ASN A 835 -29.90 -42.49 93.67
N ASP A 836 -29.25 -41.51 93.03
CA ASP A 836 -28.58 -40.40 93.73
C ASP A 836 -29.53 -39.19 93.80
N SER A 837 -30.48 -39.28 94.72
CA SER A 837 -31.49 -38.23 94.95
C SER A 837 -30.86 -36.88 95.35
N LYS A 838 -29.72 -36.88 96.04
CA LYS A 838 -29.09 -35.64 96.54
C LYS A 838 -28.49 -34.84 95.39
N THR A 839 -27.72 -35.50 94.52
CA THR A 839 -27.12 -34.86 93.35
C THR A 839 -28.18 -34.49 92.31
N ALA A 840 -29.22 -35.33 92.16
CA ALA A 840 -30.37 -35.01 91.30
C ALA A 840 -31.06 -33.71 91.71
N LEU A 841 -31.36 -33.53 92.99
CA LEU A 841 -31.97 -32.31 93.52
C LEU A 841 -31.10 -31.07 93.28
N ASN A 842 -29.78 -31.19 93.47
CA ASN A 842 -28.84 -30.09 93.23
C ASN A 842 -28.91 -29.59 91.78
N TYR A 843 -28.85 -30.50 90.80
CA TYR A 843 -28.95 -30.12 89.39
C TYR A 843 -30.33 -29.57 89.01
N ALA A 844 -31.43 -30.10 89.56
CA ALA A 844 -32.77 -29.55 89.33
C ALA A 844 -32.90 -28.12 89.87
N MET A 845 -32.41 -27.86 91.08
CA MET A 845 -32.43 -26.53 91.68
C MET A 845 -31.49 -25.55 90.95
N ARG A 846 -30.32 -26.01 90.48
CA ARG A 846 -29.45 -25.20 89.62
C ARG A 846 -30.15 -24.75 88.35
N CYS A 847 -30.91 -25.63 87.69
CA CYS A 847 -31.72 -25.26 86.53
C CYS A 847 -32.69 -24.12 86.88
N HIS A 848 -33.39 -24.23 88.01
CA HIS A 848 -34.35 -23.22 88.46
C HIS A 848 -33.71 -21.87 88.78
N TYR A 849 -32.66 -21.84 89.60
CA TYR A 849 -32.06 -20.59 90.05
C TYR A 849 -31.30 -19.86 88.94
N LEU A 850 -30.62 -20.60 88.05
CA LEU A 850 -29.84 -20.00 86.98
C LEU A 850 -30.70 -19.63 85.77
N PHE A 851 -31.78 -20.39 85.50
CA PHE A 851 -32.60 -20.20 84.30
C PHE A 851 -34.10 -20.21 84.62
N PRO A 852 -34.59 -19.27 85.45
CA PRO A 852 -35.96 -19.30 85.97
C PRO A 852 -37.05 -19.16 84.91
N LYS A 853 -36.71 -18.72 83.68
CA LYS A 853 -37.65 -18.56 82.55
C LYS A 853 -37.60 -19.70 81.52
N SER A 854 -36.74 -20.71 81.71
CA SER A 854 -36.60 -21.79 80.73
C SER A 854 -37.78 -22.78 80.78
N PRO A 855 -38.24 -23.34 79.65
CA PRO A 855 -39.24 -24.41 79.66
C PRO A 855 -38.75 -25.68 80.40
N PHE A 856 -37.44 -25.89 80.52
CA PHE A 856 -36.86 -27.02 81.26
C PHE A 856 -36.90 -26.83 82.79
N THR A 857 -36.98 -25.60 83.27
CA THR A 857 -37.05 -25.30 84.71
C THR A 857 -38.33 -25.83 85.34
N TYR A 858 -39.47 -25.68 84.66
CA TYR A 858 -40.73 -26.27 85.12
C TYR A 858 -40.60 -27.79 85.32
N LYS A 859 -40.04 -28.49 84.32
CA LYS A 859 -39.81 -29.94 84.38
C LYS A 859 -38.83 -30.32 85.50
N ALA A 860 -37.78 -29.53 85.71
CA ALA A 860 -36.80 -29.73 86.78
C ALA A 860 -37.42 -29.59 88.17
N LEU A 861 -38.27 -28.57 88.38
CA LEU A 861 -38.99 -28.38 89.64
C LEU A 861 -39.97 -29.53 89.91
N GLN A 862 -40.69 -30.01 88.88
CA GLN A 862 -41.58 -31.18 89.02
C GLN A 862 -40.81 -32.41 89.47
N LEU A 863 -39.64 -32.67 88.86
CA LEU A 863 -38.77 -33.77 89.27
C LEU A 863 -38.27 -33.56 90.71
N ALA A 864 -37.82 -32.37 91.09
CA ALA A 864 -37.35 -32.09 92.43
C ALA A 864 -38.44 -32.34 93.49
N MET A 865 -39.68 -31.89 93.22
CA MET A 865 -40.83 -32.17 94.08
C MET A 865 -41.08 -33.68 94.24
N GLN A 866 -41.01 -34.45 93.15
CA GLN A 866 -41.16 -35.91 93.21
C GLN A 866 -40.06 -36.56 94.07
N ILE A 867 -38.81 -36.10 93.95
CA ILE A 867 -37.69 -36.62 94.73
C ILE A 867 -37.88 -36.33 96.23
N TYR A 868 -38.27 -35.10 96.61
CA TYR A 868 -38.53 -34.76 98.01
C TYR A 868 -39.66 -35.59 98.61
N LYS A 869 -40.77 -35.77 97.87
CA LYS A 869 -41.88 -36.65 98.29
C LYS A 869 -41.40 -38.09 98.53
N LYS A 870 -40.58 -38.63 97.62
CA LYS A 870 -40.01 -39.98 97.74
C LYS A 870 -39.04 -40.13 98.93
N ASN A 871 -38.33 -39.06 99.28
CA ASN A 871 -37.42 -39.01 100.42
C ASN A 871 -38.12 -38.68 101.76
N ASN A 872 -39.47 -38.63 101.80
CA ASN A 872 -40.28 -38.22 102.96
C ASN A 872 -40.05 -36.77 103.47
N ASP A 873 -39.49 -35.89 102.64
CA ASP A 873 -39.34 -34.46 102.96
C ASP A 873 -40.56 -33.66 102.45
N GLN A 874 -41.64 -33.71 103.22
CA GLN A 874 -42.91 -33.06 102.87
C GLN A 874 -42.82 -31.53 102.90
N GLU A 875 -41.95 -30.97 103.73
CA GLU A 875 -41.79 -29.51 103.86
C GLU A 875 -41.16 -28.93 102.59
N SER A 876 -40.03 -29.49 102.15
CA SER A 876 -39.37 -29.05 100.91
C SER A 876 -40.23 -29.34 99.68
N ALA A 877 -40.94 -30.48 99.64
CA ALA A 877 -41.88 -30.79 98.56
C ALA A 877 -42.98 -29.73 98.43
N LYS A 878 -43.56 -29.27 99.54
CA LYS A 878 -44.60 -28.23 99.54
C LYS A 878 -44.06 -26.87 99.08
N LYS A 879 -42.86 -26.49 99.50
CA LYS A 879 -42.18 -25.27 99.02
C LYS A 879 -42.00 -25.29 97.50
N VAL A 880 -41.53 -26.41 96.93
CA VAL A 880 -41.39 -26.57 95.48
C VAL A 880 -42.75 -26.56 94.79
N GLU A 881 -43.78 -27.18 95.38
CA GLU A 881 -45.14 -27.17 94.85
C GLU A 881 -45.71 -25.74 94.74
N ASP A 882 -45.46 -24.88 95.74
CA ASP A 882 -45.88 -23.48 95.71
C ASP A 882 -45.10 -22.67 94.66
N ILE A 883 -43.81 -22.96 94.47
CA ILE A 883 -43.02 -22.39 93.36
C ILE A 883 -43.63 -22.80 92.01
N ILE A 884 -44.01 -24.07 91.84
CA ILE A 884 -44.64 -24.58 90.60
C ILE A 884 -46.01 -23.93 90.35
N LYS A 885 -46.82 -23.70 91.39
CA LYS A 885 -48.14 -23.03 91.28
C LYS A 885 -48.03 -21.59 90.81
N ASN A 886 -46.99 -20.90 91.26
CA ASN A 886 -46.68 -19.53 90.87
C ASN A 886 -45.78 -19.45 89.62
N TYR A 887 -45.43 -20.60 89.03
CA TYR A 887 -44.62 -20.64 87.84
C TYR A 887 -45.50 -20.23 86.66
N ASP A 888 -45.19 -19.06 86.09
CA ASP A 888 -45.88 -18.58 84.90
C ASP A 888 -45.64 -19.57 83.76
N LYS A 889 -46.68 -20.32 83.40
CA LYS A 889 -46.64 -21.24 82.26
C LYS A 889 -46.72 -20.39 81.00
N GLY A 890 -45.63 -19.69 80.69
CA GLY A 890 -45.44 -19.02 79.40
C GLY A 890 -45.77 -20.02 78.30
N GLY A 891 -46.81 -19.70 77.53
CA GLY A 891 -47.45 -20.61 76.56
C GLY A 891 -46.46 -21.16 75.53
N ASN A 892 -46.77 -22.39 75.10
CA ASN A 892 -46.34 -22.90 73.78
C ASN A 892 -46.83 -21.99 72.67
#